data_AF-A0A352PP86-F1
#
_entry.id   AF-A0A352PP86-F1
#
_cell.length_a   1.000
_cell.length_b   1.000
_cell.length_c   1.000
_cell.angle_alpha   90.00
_cell.angle_beta   90.00
_cell.angle_gamma   90.00
#
_symmetry.space_group_name_H-M   'P 1'
#
loop_
_entity.id
_entity.type
_entity.pdbx_description
1 polymer ?
#
loop_
_entity_poly.entity_id
_entity_poly.type
_entity_poly.pdbx_seq_one_letter_code
_entity_poly.pdbx_strand_id
1 'polypeptide(L)'
;MLQNDIHALVVIGGDGSLSGASVLAKEWPEHVAELRRDGLWPAATGAQEGIPLQVIGLPGSIDNDLFSTDMCIGADTALNHVVRAMDNLSSTAASHQRTFVVETMGRHCGYLALMAALAGDASWVLVPEEELGLRWHQKMVEEIEQARRIGRPHQLVVVAEGAKHADGLPIRSEDISKILGERLKIDVRLTVLGHVQRGGSPTAYDRILATRLGAAAVDFLVRQPDITHRHMLGIQKNVVVATDLDEVVEKSRAVGVEIENGNYSQALSLRGESFRNTLALVKTLSRITPAKEARRDMAVVILTDGADAPGMNAAVSVAARSLMNQGYQVLAARDAFLGLIQGNFMELDWHDLVGWVGRPGSEIGMARHELVDDDFITIAQNLARRQIKGIVAVGGWDTYLRIATLAEQREHFEELQIPMVLVPASIDNNLPCTDFCIGADTALNNIVEALDKIRHTAGATRRAFIVEVMGRECGFLALMGALSTGAEKAYLPEKGITLAGLNHDVENLKRSFECGKRMVIFLRNENSSRHYTTDFLRRLMEEEGKGQFEVRTAILGHLQRGGLPSAFDRILASRLGSAAAMTIQQMMGEGSSEIRVLGLRGRGIAASSLVQAYQEMDIHRGRPRQQWFMELVEVADALAKHAPVPVAASFSEGG
;
A
#
# COMPACT_ATOMS: atom_id res chain seq x y z
N MET A 1 -21.88 30.64 9.45
CA MET A 1 -22.21 29.31 10.01
C MET A 1 -23.57 29.36 10.70
N LEU A 2 -23.75 30.19 11.74
CA LEU A 2 -25.03 30.33 12.45
C LEU A 2 -26.22 30.70 11.55
N GLN A 3 -26.06 31.67 10.64
CA GLN A 3 -27.11 32.06 9.69
C GLN A 3 -27.61 30.93 8.75
N ASN A 4 -26.82 29.87 8.58
CA ASN A 4 -27.14 28.74 7.70
C ASN A 4 -27.42 27.46 8.51
N ASP A 5 -27.65 27.57 9.82
CA ASP A 5 -27.87 26.43 10.73
C ASP A 5 -26.78 25.34 10.64
N ILE A 6 -25.52 25.77 10.45
CA ILE A 6 -24.37 24.87 10.39
C ILE A 6 -23.85 24.62 11.82
N HIS A 7 -24.07 23.40 12.31
CA HIS A 7 -23.66 22.96 13.66
C HIS A 7 -22.41 22.08 13.68
N ALA A 8 -21.99 21.58 12.52
CA ALA A 8 -20.83 20.70 12.39
C ALA A 8 -19.87 21.17 11.30
N LEU A 9 -18.58 21.04 11.60
CA LEU A 9 -17.48 21.40 10.71
C LEU A 9 -16.56 20.19 10.55
N VAL A 10 -16.45 19.70 9.31
CA VAL A 10 -15.45 18.69 8.94
C VAL A 10 -14.27 19.42 8.32
N VAL A 11 -13.09 19.30 8.91
CA VAL A 11 -11.85 19.98 8.48
C VAL A 11 -10.87 18.94 7.93
N ILE A 12 -10.44 19.12 6.68
CA ILE A 12 -9.44 18.25 6.04
C ILE A 12 -8.15 19.05 5.91
N GLY A 13 -7.07 18.60 6.55
CA GLY A 13 -5.79 19.29 6.45
C GLY A 13 -4.71 18.75 7.38
N GLY A 14 -3.57 19.43 7.40
CA GLY A 14 -2.43 19.10 8.27
C GLY A 14 -2.56 19.71 9.67
N ASP A 15 -1.48 19.60 10.46
CA ASP A 15 -1.43 20.04 11.87
C ASP A 15 -1.98 21.46 12.09
N GLY A 16 -1.58 22.42 11.23
CA GLY A 16 -2.02 23.81 11.36
C GLY A 16 -3.54 23.99 11.24
N SER A 17 -4.17 23.30 10.28
CA SER A 17 -5.63 23.37 10.07
C SER A 17 -6.38 22.69 11.21
N LEU A 18 -5.88 21.55 11.68
CA LEU A 18 -6.48 20.81 12.80
C LEU A 18 -6.35 21.56 14.13
N SER A 19 -5.20 22.18 14.36
CA SER A 19 -4.96 23.05 15.51
C SER A 19 -5.90 24.27 15.49
N GLY A 20 -6.04 24.95 14.35
CA GLY A 20 -6.99 26.05 14.20
C GLY A 20 -8.44 25.62 14.43
N ALA A 21 -8.81 24.42 13.97
CA ALA A 21 -10.13 23.86 14.20
C ALA A 21 -10.40 23.54 15.68
N SER A 22 -9.42 23.01 16.40
CA SER A 22 -9.52 22.79 17.86
C SER A 22 -9.71 24.10 18.62
N VAL A 23 -8.91 25.12 18.31
CA VAL A 23 -9.01 26.46 18.92
C VAL A 23 -10.40 27.06 18.66
N LEU A 24 -10.86 27.06 17.41
CA LEU A 24 -12.18 27.56 17.06
C LEU A 24 -13.30 26.82 17.82
N ALA A 25 -13.20 25.49 17.96
CA ALA A 25 -14.20 24.69 18.67
C ALA A 25 -14.26 25.03 20.17
N LYS A 26 -13.12 25.34 20.78
CA LYS A 26 -13.00 25.71 22.20
C LYS A 26 -13.54 27.12 22.46
N GLU A 27 -13.15 28.07 21.62
CA GLU A 27 -13.55 29.47 21.75
C GLU A 27 -14.98 29.74 21.22
N TRP A 28 -15.61 28.77 20.55
CA TRP A 28 -16.94 28.91 19.96
C TRP A 28 -17.98 29.57 20.87
N PRO A 29 -18.13 29.16 22.15
CA PRO A 29 -19.12 29.78 23.04
C PRO A 29 -18.86 31.27 23.29
N GLU A 30 -17.58 31.67 23.37
CA GLU A 30 -17.17 33.06 23.58
C GLU A 30 -17.48 33.90 22.34
N HIS A 31 -17.14 33.39 21.15
CA HIS A 31 -17.47 34.04 19.86
C HIS A 31 -18.98 34.21 19.69
N VAL A 32 -19.80 33.21 20.04
CA VAL A 32 -21.27 33.33 19.99
C VAL A 32 -21.79 34.35 21.01
N ALA A 33 -21.20 34.42 22.20
CA ALA A 33 -21.58 35.39 23.21
C ALA A 33 -21.25 36.83 22.80
N GLU A 34 -20.11 37.04 22.13
CA GLU A 34 -19.69 38.34 21.57
C GLU A 34 -20.63 38.79 20.44
N LEU A 35 -20.94 37.92 19.48
CA LEU A 35 -21.87 38.24 18.38
C LEU A 35 -23.26 38.66 18.88
N ARG A 36 -23.71 38.11 20.01
CA ARG A 36 -24.95 38.51 20.68
C ARG A 36 -24.83 39.88 21.33
N ARG A 37 -23.72 40.14 22.02
CA ARG A 37 -23.44 41.43 22.66
C ARG A 37 -23.44 42.57 21.65
N ASP A 38 -22.88 42.33 20.47
CA ASP A 38 -22.77 43.30 19.39
C ASP A 38 -24.06 43.45 18.56
N GLY A 39 -25.12 42.70 18.91
CA GLY A 39 -26.40 42.74 18.20
C GLY A 39 -26.36 42.13 16.78
N LEU A 40 -25.25 41.47 16.42
CA LEU A 40 -25.05 40.84 15.11
C LEU A 40 -25.76 39.48 15.00
N TRP A 41 -26.08 38.85 16.14
CA TRP A 41 -26.88 37.63 16.22
C TRP A 41 -27.96 37.78 17.30
N PRO A 42 -29.23 38.06 16.94
CA PRO A 42 -30.30 38.23 17.93
C PRO A 42 -30.60 36.91 18.67
N ALA A 43 -31.00 37.01 19.94
CA ALA A 43 -31.43 35.86 20.72
C ALA A 43 -32.72 35.27 20.11
N ALA A 44 -32.59 34.22 19.31
CA ALA A 44 -33.74 33.54 18.74
C ALA A 44 -34.49 32.74 19.82
N THR A 45 -35.82 32.91 19.87
CA THR A 45 -36.77 32.11 20.64
C THR A 45 -36.81 30.67 20.11
N GLY A 46 -36.10 29.76 20.79
CA GLY A 46 -36.22 28.31 20.60
C GLY A 46 -34.88 27.58 20.53
N ALA A 47 -34.60 26.75 21.55
CA ALA A 47 -33.60 25.66 21.65
C ALA A 47 -32.12 25.92 21.27
N GLN A 48 -31.74 27.05 20.67
CA GLN A 48 -30.37 27.37 20.23
C GLN A 48 -29.47 27.94 21.35
N GLU A 49 -29.67 27.50 22.59
CA GLU A 49 -28.77 27.81 23.70
C GLU A 49 -27.68 26.75 23.79
N GLY A 50 -26.41 27.15 23.62
CA GLY A 50 -25.27 26.35 24.08
C GLY A 50 -24.87 25.15 23.23
N ILE A 51 -25.36 25.00 21.99
CA ILE A 51 -24.91 23.89 21.12
C ILE A 51 -23.43 24.12 20.76
N PRO A 52 -22.52 23.23 21.21
CA PRO A 52 -21.11 23.37 20.89
C PRO A 52 -20.87 23.11 19.40
N LEU A 53 -19.88 23.79 18.83
CA LEU A 53 -19.46 23.50 17.46
C LEU A 53 -18.86 22.08 17.43
N GLN A 54 -19.51 21.20 16.66
CA GLN A 54 -19.03 19.86 16.39
C GLN A 54 -17.88 19.96 15.39
N VAL A 55 -16.71 19.42 15.72
CA VAL A 55 -15.54 19.42 14.82
C VAL A 55 -14.99 18.01 14.63
N ILE A 56 -14.91 17.61 13.37
CA ILE A 56 -14.20 16.40 12.96
C ILE A 56 -13.04 16.77 12.03
N GLY A 57 -11.82 16.43 12.43
CA GLY A 57 -10.62 16.55 11.61
C GLY A 57 -10.36 15.30 10.78
N LEU A 58 -9.87 15.46 9.54
CA LEU A 58 -9.33 14.38 8.72
C LEU A 58 -7.88 14.71 8.32
N PRO A 59 -6.94 13.74 8.40
CA PRO A 59 -5.51 13.96 8.22
C PRO A 59 -5.16 14.17 6.74
N GLY A 60 -5.13 15.42 6.28
CA GLY A 60 -4.74 15.80 4.92
C GLY A 60 -3.32 16.35 4.87
N SER A 61 -2.33 15.48 4.65
CA SER A 61 -0.91 15.84 4.63
C SER A 61 -0.13 14.84 3.77
N ILE A 62 0.80 15.33 2.94
CA ILE A 62 1.73 14.46 2.21
C ILE A 62 2.90 13.99 3.08
N ASP A 63 3.18 14.69 4.18
CA ASP A 63 4.37 14.49 5.01
C ASP A 63 4.24 13.24 5.90
N ASN A 64 3.01 12.71 6.03
CA ASN A 64 2.62 11.64 6.95
C ASN A 64 3.13 11.85 8.38
N ASP A 65 2.92 13.05 8.90
CA ASP A 65 3.48 13.55 10.16
C ASP A 65 2.47 13.64 11.31
N LEU A 66 1.21 13.28 11.07
CA LEU A 66 0.14 13.37 12.07
C LEU A 66 0.05 12.12 12.95
N PHE A 67 -0.07 12.35 14.26
CA PHE A 67 -0.36 11.30 15.22
C PHE A 67 -1.77 10.74 15.01
N SER A 68 -1.96 9.49 15.43
CA SER A 68 -3.23 8.76 15.40
C SER A 68 -3.70 8.24 14.03
N THR A 69 -2.88 8.33 12.99
CA THR A 69 -3.15 7.65 11.71
C THR A 69 -1.90 6.93 11.19
N ASP A 70 -2.07 5.76 10.59
CA ASP A 70 -0.99 5.00 9.94
C ASP A 70 -0.57 5.67 8.61
N MET A 71 -1.52 6.35 7.95
CA MET A 71 -1.30 7.10 6.70
C MET A 71 -2.18 8.36 6.67
N CYS A 72 -1.62 9.48 6.23
CA CYS A 72 -2.35 10.71 5.91
C CYS A 72 -2.83 10.71 4.46
N ILE A 73 -3.98 11.35 4.19
CA ILE A 73 -4.50 11.53 2.84
C ILE A 73 -3.51 12.37 2.02
N GLY A 74 -3.02 11.78 0.94
CA GLY A 74 -2.09 12.37 -0.02
C GLY A 74 -0.65 11.84 0.12
N ALA A 75 -0.31 11.18 1.23
CA ALA A 75 1.04 10.69 1.46
C ALA A 75 1.42 9.55 0.50
N ASP A 76 0.50 8.63 0.20
CA ASP A 76 0.75 7.56 -0.76
C ASP A 76 0.89 8.10 -2.19
N THR A 77 0.07 9.08 -2.57
CA THR A 77 0.18 9.77 -3.86
C THR A 77 1.53 10.48 -4.01
N ALA A 78 1.93 11.25 -3.00
CA ALA A 78 3.22 11.95 -2.99
C ALA A 78 4.38 10.96 -3.12
N LEU A 79 4.33 9.86 -2.37
CA LEU A 79 5.34 8.80 -2.41
C LEU A 79 5.45 8.17 -3.80
N ASN A 80 4.34 7.85 -4.46
CA ASN A 80 4.34 7.33 -5.83
C ASN A 80 4.95 8.33 -6.82
N HIS A 81 4.75 9.64 -6.64
CA HIS A 81 5.43 10.67 -7.44
C HIS A 81 6.95 10.66 -7.24
N VAL A 82 7.42 10.53 -5.99
CA VAL A 82 8.86 10.42 -5.69
C VAL A 82 9.46 9.17 -6.32
N VAL A 83 8.84 8.00 -6.11
CA VAL A 83 9.34 6.73 -6.64
C VAL A 83 9.38 6.74 -8.17
N ARG A 84 8.33 7.27 -8.82
CA ARG A 84 8.32 7.41 -10.29
C ARG A 84 9.42 8.35 -10.79
N ALA A 85 9.70 9.44 -10.07
CA ALA A 85 10.81 10.31 -10.41
C ALA A 85 12.16 9.59 -10.25
N MET A 86 12.34 8.81 -9.20
CA MET A 86 13.53 7.98 -8.99
C MET A 86 13.69 6.94 -10.12
N ASP A 87 12.63 6.25 -10.54
CA ASP A 87 12.69 5.30 -11.66
C ASP A 87 13.13 5.98 -12.96
N ASN A 88 12.58 7.16 -13.26
CA ASN A 88 12.98 7.97 -14.41
C ASN A 88 14.46 8.36 -14.33
N LEU A 89 14.92 8.80 -13.15
CA LEU A 89 16.32 9.17 -12.91
C LEU A 89 17.25 7.96 -13.04
N SER A 90 16.87 6.79 -12.52
CA SER A 90 17.65 5.54 -12.63
C SER A 90 17.95 5.18 -14.08
N SER A 91 16.98 5.34 -14.99
CA SER A 91 17.17 5.06 -16.42
C SER A 91 18.26 5.94 -17.06
N THR A 92 18.28 7.24 -16.74
CA THR A 92 19.34 8.15 -17.24
C THR A 92 20.65 7.99 -16.47
N ALA A 93 20.60 7.62 -15.20
CA ALA A 93 21.77 7.39 -14.36
C ALA A 93 22.57 6.20 -14.88
N ALA A 94 21.89 5.10 -15.21
CA ALA A 94 22.48 3.91 -15.82
C ALA A 94 23.17 4.24 -17.15
N SER A 95 22.56 5.09 -17.98
CA SER A 95 23.08 5.46 -19.30
C SER A 95 24.35 6.34 -19.25
N HIS A 96 24.49 7.18 -18.23
CA HIS A 96 25.59 8.16 -18.12
C HIS A 96 26.52 7.94 -16.92
N GLN A 97 26.34 6.86 -16.15
CA GLN A 97 27.13 6.57 -14.94
C GLN A 97 27.14 7.72 -13.91
N ARG A 98 25.99 8.40 -13.80
CA ARG A 98 25.79 9.59 -12.96
C ARG A 98 25.30 9.22 -11.57
N THR A 99 25.66 10.05 -10.60
CA THR A 99 25.07 10.01 -9.26
C THR A 99 24.02 11.11 -9.15
N PHE A 100 22.83 10.78 -8.65
CA PHE A 100 21.78 11.76 -8.40
C PHE A 100 21.57 11.96 -6.91
N VAL A 101 21.47 13.23 -6.51
CA VAL A 101 20.94 13.65 -5.21
C VAL A 101 19.50 14.07 -5.45
N VAL A 102 18.56 13.42 -4.77
CA VAL A 102 17.12 13.64 -4.93
C VAL A 102 16.57 14.22 -3.64
N GLU A 103 16.06 15.44 -3.71
CA GLU A 103 15.43 16.11 -2.56
C GLU A 103 13.93 15.87 -2.58
N THR A 104 13.41 15.35 -1.45
CA THR A 104 11.99 15.07 -1.24
C THR A 104 11.38 16.04 -0.23
N MET A 105 10.08 16.30 -0.38
CA MET A 105 9.31 17.02 0.63
C MET A 105 9.12 16.16 1.89
N GLY A 106 8.60 16.78 2.95
CA GLY A 106 8.30 16.11 4.21
C GLY A 106 8.30 17.04 5.42
N ARG A 107 8.58 18.33 5.23
CA ARG A 107 8.78 19.37 6.24
C ARG A 107 9.81 18.97 7.30
N HIS A 108 9.37 18.36 8.39
CA HIS A 108 10.20 17.89 9.50
C HIS A 108 10.09 16.36 9.68
N CYS A 109 9.55 15.68 8.68
CA CYS A 109 9.32 14.25 8.63
C CYS A 109 10.13 13.61 7.51
N GLY A 110 10.89 12.57 7.86
CA GLY A 110 11.65 11.78 6.89
C GLY A 110 10.84 10.68 6.19
N TYR A 111 9.51 10.59 6.41
CA TYR A 111 8.69 9.49 5.91
C TYR A 111 8.80 9.30 4.39
N LEU A 112 8.58 10.36 3.61
CA LEU A 112 8.66 10.30 2.15
C LEU A 112 10.05 9.89 1.69
N ALA A 113 11.11 10.51 2.24
CA ALA A 113 12.49 10.18 1.92
C ALA A 113 12.84 8.72 2.23
N LEU A 114 12.47 8.24 3.42
CA LEU A 114 12.77 6.89 3.89
C LEU A 114 12.02 5.83 3.07
N MET A 115 10.72 6.03 2.86
CA MET A 115 9.89 5.09 2.10
C MET A 115 10.28 5.09 0.62
N ALA A 116 10.60 6.25 0.05
CA ALA A 116 11.12 6.35 -1.31
C ALA A 116 12.50 5.68 -1.44
N ALA A 117 13.38 5.83 -0.44
CA ALA A 117 14.66 5.15 -0.42
C ALA A 117 14.51 3.63 -0.43
N LEU A 118 13.55 3.08 0.34
CA LEU A 118 13.25 1.64 0.31
C LEU A 118 12.66 1.21 -1.04
N ALA A 119 11.65 1.93 -1.54
CA ALA A 119 10.93 1.58 -2.77
C ALA A 119 11.75 1.82 -4.05
N GLY A 120 12.71 2.73 -4.02
CA GLY A 120 13.59 3.09 -5.13
C GLY A 120 15.00 2.51 -5.03
N ASP A 121 15.26 1.64 -4.04
CA ASP A 121 16.56 0.99 -3.80
C ASP A 121 17.71 2.01 -3.74
N ALA A 122 17.51 3.07 -2.95
CA ALA A 122 18.47 4.15 -2.81
C ALA A 122 19.74 3.70 -2.08
N SER A 123 20.87 4.23 -2.54
CA SER A 123 22.19 3.95 -2.00
C SER A 123 22.43 4.63 -0.66
N TRP A 124 21.75 5.74 -0.41
CA TRP A 124 21.84 6.46 0.86
C TRP A 124 20.58 7.28 1.09
N VAL A 125 20.20 7.43 2.37
CA VAL A 125 19.08 8.28 2.78
C VAL A 125 19.50 9.16 3.96
N LEU A 126 19.07 10.42 3.92
CA LEU A 126 19.23 11.39 5.00
C LEU A 126 17.84 11.85 5.46
N VAL A 127 17.54 11.61 6.74
CA VAL A 127 16.26 11.95 7.38
C VAL A 127 16.48 12.72 8.69
N PRO A 128 15.56 13.61 9.09
CA PRO A 128 15.67 14.37 10.35
C PRO A 128 15.61 13.49 11.60
N GLU A 129 15.00 12.31 11.53
CA GLU A 129 14.86 11.42 12.69
C GLU A 129 16.12 10.59 13.01
N GLU A 130 17.18 10.67 12.20
CA GLU A 130 18.42 9.93 12.42
C GLU A 130 19.51 10.82 13.03
N GLU A 131 20.13 10.34 14.11
CA GLU A 131 21.35 10.96 14.63
C GLU A 131 22.54 10.67 13.69
N LEU A 132 22.99 11.69 12.96
CA LEU A 132 24.12 11.56 12.06
C LEU A 132 25.45 11.72 12.82
N GLY A 133 26.31 10.70 12.74
CA GLY A 133 27.65 10.77 13.34
C GLY A 133 28.52 11.84 12.68
N LEU A 134 29.49 12.42 13.42
CA LEU A 134 30.34 13.55 13.00
C LEU A 134 30.97 13.43 11.59
N ARG A 135 31.26 12.20 11.14
CA ARG A 135 31.91 11.90 9.85
C ARG A 135 30.99 11.18 8.87
N TRP A 136 29.67 11.33 8.99
CA TRP A 136 28.68 10.67 8.13
C TRP A 136 28.97 10.92 6.64
N HIS A 137 29.42 12.11 6.27
CA HIS A 137 29.75 12.48 4.89
C HIS A 137 30.97 11.70 4.34
N GLN A 138 31.96 11.39 5.18
CA GLN A 138 33.12 10.58 4.77
C GLN A 138 32.68 9.15 4.52
N LYS A 139 31.90 8.59 5.44
CA LYS A 139 31.33 7.25 5.30
C LYS A 139 30.48 7.13 4.02
N MET A 140 29.62 8.11 3.76
CA MET A 140 28.81 8.16 2.53
C MET A 140 29.69 8.20 1.27
N VAL A 141 30.74 9.03 1.24
CA VAL A 141 31.69 9.11 0.12
C VAL A 141 32.41 7.78 -0.09
N GLU A 142 32.93 7.17 0.97
CA GLU A 142 33.63 5.88 0.93
C GLU A 142 32.71 4.77 0.42
N GLU A 143 31.46 4.74 0.90
CA GLU A 143 30.48 3.75 0.45
C GLU A 143 30.12 3.94 -1.03
N ILE A 144 29.85 5.16 -1.47
CA ILE A 144 29.57 5.43 -2.89
C ILE A 144 30.79 5.08 -3.77
N GLU A 145 32.01 5.38 -3.32
CA GLU A 145 33.22 5.05 -4.06
C GLU A 145 33.39 3.53 -4.23
N GLN A 146 33.23 2.78 -3.14
CA GLN A 146 33.30 1.32 -3.16
C GLN A 146 32.20 0.72 -4.05
N ALA A 147 30.97 1.22 -3.98
CA ALA A 147 29.87 0.80 -4.85
C ALA A 147 30.19 1.01 -6.34
N ARG A 148 30.88 2.10 -6.69
CA ARG A 148 31.34 2.32 -8.07
C ARG A 148 32.42 1.33 -8.49
N ARG A 149 33.37 0.99 -7.61
CA ARG A 149 34.48 0.07 -7.91
C ARG A 149 34.02 -1.35 -8.23
N ILE A 150 32.95 -1.81 -7.59
CA ILE A 150 32.37 -3.16 -7.80
C ILE A 150 31.31 -3.20 -8.91
N GLY A 151 31.22 -2.14 -9.74
CA GLY A 151 30.37 -2.15 -10.93
C GLY A 151 28.97 -1.57 -10.74
N ARG A 152 28.72 -0.75 -9.71
CA ARG A 152 27.51 0.10 -9.60
C ARG A 152 27.86 1.55 -9.92
N PRO A 153 27.96 1.93 -11.20
CA PRO A 153 28.49 3.23 -11.59
C PRO A 153 27.52 4.38 -11.37
N HIS A 154 26.25 4.12 -11.05
CA HIS A 154 25.23 5.12 -10.75
C HIS A 154 24.66 4.88 -9.36
N GLN A 155 24.34 5.96 -8.65
CA GLN A 155 23.86 5.90 -7.26
C GLN A 155 22.74 6.94 -7.07
N LEU A 156 21.80 6.62 -6.20
CA LEU A 156 20.73 7.53 -5.79
C LEU A 156 20.91 7.86 -4.30
N VAL A 157 21.04 9.15 -3.99
CA VAL A 157 21.07 9.66 -2.62
C VAL A 157 19.79 10.44 -2.40
N VAL A 158 18.95 9.97 -1.47
CA VAL A 158 17.67 10.61 -1.14
C VAL A 158 17.85 11.49 0.10
N VAL A 159 17.42 12.74 0.02
CA VAL A 159 17.57 13.74 1.09
C VAL A 159 16.20 14.32 1.40
N ALA A 160 15.75 14.19 2.66
CA ALA A 160 14.56 14.88 3.12
C ALA A 160 14.84 16.39 3.22
N GLU A 161 13.89 17.24 2.82
CA GLU A 161 14.03 18.71 2.95
C GLU A 161 14.26 19.16 4.41
N GLY A 162 13.80 18.35 5.36
CA GLY A 162 13.97 18.58 6.79
C GLY A 162 15.28 18.06 7.39
N ALA A 163 16.18 17.48 6.61
CA ALA A 163 17.41 16.88 7.13
C ALA A 163 18.30 17.91 7.86
N LYS A 164 18.78 17.54 9.05
CA LYS A 164 19.57 18.42 9.92
C LYS A 164 20.80 17.69 10.47
N HIS A 165 21.82 18.47 10.77
CA HIS A 165 22.96 18.07 11.58
C HIS A 165 22.55 17.92 13.05
N ALA A 166 23.37 17.22 13.83
CA ALA A 166 23.17 17.07 15.28
C ALA A 166 23.21 18.40 16.04
N ASP A 167 23.84 19.44 15.49
CA ASP A 167 23.88 20.81 16.03
C ASP A 167 22.67 21.68 15.61
N GLY A 168 21.71 21.10 14.88
CA GLY A 168 20.50 21.77 14.41
C GLY A 168 20.64 22.50 13.07
N LEU A 169 21.84 22.57 12.48
CA LEU A 169 22.03 23.20 11.17
C LEU A 169 21.39 22.36 10.05
N PRO A 170 20.75 22.99 9.04
CA PRO A 170 20.15 22.26 7.93
C PRO A 170 21.22 21.62 7.04
N ILE A 171 20.96 20.38 6.60
CA ILE A 171 21.78 19.70 5.59
C ILE A 171 21.18 20.02 4.22
N ARG A 172 21.85 20.86 3.43
CA ARG A 172 21.37 21.27 2.11
C ARG A 172 21.79 20.26 1.04
N SER A 173 20.89 19.96 0.11
CA SER A 173 21.15 19.02 -0.98
C SER A 173 22.24 19.51 -1.95
N GLU A 174 22.43 20.82 -2.08
CA GLU A 174 23.55 21.40 -2.83
C GLU A 174 24.90 21.06 -2.20
N ASP A 175 24.99 21.07 -0.86
CA ASP A 175 26.22 20.75 -0.14
C ASP A 175 26.58 19.27 -0.32
N ILE A 176 25.58 18.37 -0.29
CA ILE A 176 25.77 16.94 -0.61
C ILE A 176 26.33 16.78 -2.02
N SER A 177 25.72 17.47 -3.00
CA SER A 177 26.10 17.37 -4.40
C SER A 177 27.55 17.85 -4.61
N LYS A 178 27.92 18.95 -3.94
CA LYS A 178 29.29 19.49 -3.96
C LYS A 178 30.29 18.54 -3.31
N ILE A 179 29.98 18.02 -2.12
CA ILE A 179 30.85 17.06 -1.40
C ILE A 179 31.14 15.84 -2.27
N LEU A 180 30.10 15.24 -2.86
CA LEU A 180 30.25 14.07 -3.72
C LEU A 180 31.04 14.41 -5.00
N GLY A 181 30.74 15.54 -5.64
CA GLY A 181 31.42 15.97 -6.87
C GLY A 181 32.91 16.24 -6.66
N GLU A 182 33.27 16.98 -5.60
CA GLU A 182 34.67 17.34 -5.30
C GLU A 182 35.49 16.15 -4.82
N ARG A 183 34.92 15.29 -3.96
CA ARG A 183 35.65 14.16 -3.35
C ARG A 183 35.82 13.00 -4.31
N LEU A 184 34.78 12.67 -5.08
CA LEU A 184 34.79 11.51 -5.98
C LEU A 184 35.18 11.86 -7.42
N LYS A 185 35.18 13.15 -7.78
CA LYS A 185 35.44 13.63 -9.16
C LYS A 185 34.48 13.00 -10.19
N ILE A 186 33.21 12.91 -9.83
CA ILE A 186 32.14 12.33 -10.67
C ILE A 186 31.07 13.38 -11.03
N ASP A 187 30.29 13.11 -12.07
CA ASP A 187 29.13 13.93 -12.45
C ASP A 187 27.98 13.67 -11.48
N VAL A 188 27.73 14.62 -10.58
CA VAL A 188 26.63 14.60 -9.60
C VAL A 188 25.56 15.59 -10.02
N ARG A 189 24.30 15.14 -10.03
CA ARG A 189 23.14 15.98 -10.39
C ARG A 189 22.17 16.07 -9.24
N LEU A 190 21.88 17.30 -8.83
CA LEU A 190 20.80 17.59 -7.89
C LEU A 190 19.47 17.64 -8.63
N THR A 191 18.47 16.93 -8.11
CA THR A 191 17.08 17.02 -8.54
C THR A 191 16.22 17.35 -7.33
N VAL A 192 15.73 18.59 -7.28
CA VAL A 192 14.71 19.00 -6.31
C VAL A 192 13.35 18.76 -6.92
N LEU A 193 12.63 17.77 -6.41
CA LEU A 193 11.32 17.40 -6.96
C LEU A 193 10.28 18.51 -6.75
N GLY A 194 10.32 19.16 -5.58
CA GLY A 194 9.41 20.24 -5.23
C GLY A 194 7.93 19.82 -5.32
N HIS A 195 7.09 20.71 -5.84
CA HIS A 195 5.62 20.61 -5.79
C HIS A 195 5.02 19.52 -6.69
N VAL A 196 5.79 18.85 -7.54
CA VAL A 196 5.29 17.67 -8.28
C VAL A 196 4.81 16.56 -7.33
N GLN A 197 5.30 16.57 -6.08
CA GLN A 197 4.90 15.66 -5.00
C GLN A 197 3.53 16.01 -4.40
N ARG A 198 2.98 17.20 -4.66
CA ARG A 198 1.67 17.66 -4.16
C ARG A 198 0.56 17.64 -5.23
N GLY A 199 0.94 17.50 -6.50
CA GLY A 199 0.03 17.49 -7.63
C GLY A 199 -0.35 16.07 -8.06
N GLY A 200 -0.97 15.97 -9.24
CA GLY A 200 -1.35 14.69 -9.84
C GLY A 200 -2.71 14.17 -9.39
N SER A 201 -3.19 13.13 -10.09
CA SER A 201 -4.40 12.41 -9.68
C SER A 201 -4.07 11.52 -8.47
N PRO A 202 -4.90 11.49 -7.42
CA PRO A 202 -4.65 10.63 -6.27
C PRO A 202 -4.60 9.16 -6.65
N THR A 203 -3.74 8.41 -5.96
CA THR A 203 -3.65 6.95 -6.07
C THR A 203 -4.93 6.28 -5.57
N ALA A 204 -5.12 5.01 -5.93
CA ALA A 204 -6.27 4.25 -5.45
C ALA A 204 -6.35 4.25 -3.91
N TYR A 205 -5.21 4.06 -3.23
CA TYR A 205 -5.14 4.06 -1.78
C TYR A 205 -5.67 5.36 -1.18
N ASP A 206 -5.19 6.53 -1.64
CA ASP A 206 -5.62 7.83 -1.12
C ASP A 206 -7.10 8.12 -1.42
N ARG A 207 -7.61 7.73 -2.59
CA ARG A 207 -9.04 7.87 -2.91
C ARG A 207 -9.91 7.05 -1.95
N ILE A 208 -9.50 5.82 -1.67
CA ILE A 208 -10.20 4.92 -0.75
C ILE A 208 -10.11 5.44 0.68
N LEU A 209 -8.92 5.84 1.14
CA LEU A 209 -8.70 6.39 2.47
C LEU A 209 -9.59 7.62 2.70
N ALA A 210 -9.55 8.59 1.78
CA ALA A 210 -10.36 9.80 1.86
C ALA A 210 -11.86 9.47 1.87
N THR A 211 -12.30 8.53 1.03
CA THR A 211 -13.71 8.11 0.95
C THR A 211 -14.16 7.45 2.25
N ARG A 212 -13.36 6.54 2.81
CA ARG A 212 -13.64 5.86 4.08
C ARG A 212 -13.74 6.84 5.24
N LEU A 213 -12.77 7.74 5.35
CA LEU A 213 -12.72 8.75 6.42
C LEU A 213 -13.85 9.78 6.28
N GLY A 214 -14.17 10.20 5.06
CA GLY A 214 -15.31 11.08 4.80
C GLY A 214 -16.65 10.46 5.17
N ALA A 215 -16.88 9.20 4.78
CA ALA A 215 -18.10 8.46 5.16
C ALA A 215 -18.17 8.28 6.68
N ALA A 216 -17.07 7.89 7.31
CA ALA A 216 -17.00 7.74 8.76
C ALA A 216 -17.27 9.06 9.50
N ALA A 217 -16.77 10.21 9.00
CA ALA A 217 -17.04 11.51 9.60
C ALA A 217 -18.55 11.81 9.66
N VAL A 218 -19.27 11.52 8.57
CA VAL A 218 -20.73 11.68 8.54
C VAL A 218 -21.42 10.70 9.50
N ASP A 219 -21.01 9.43 9.49
CA ASP A 219 -21.57 8.42 10.41
C ASP A 219 -21.38 8.81 11.88
N PHE A 220 -20.21 9.33 12.26
CA PHE A 220 -19.93 9.79 13.63
C PHE A 220 -20.84 10.95 14.03
N LEU A 221 -21.03 11.95 13.16
CA LEU A 221 -21.91 13.09 13.43
C LEU A 221 -23.38 12.67 13.56
N VAL A 222 -23.85 11.75 12.71
CA VAL A 222 -25.27 11.37 12.66
C VAL A 222 -25.64 10.37 13.76
N ARG A 223 -24.78 9.38 14.03
CA ARG A 223 -25.10 8.30 14.97
C ARG A 223 -24.88 8.68 16.44
N GLN A 224 -24.08 9.72 16.70
CA GLN A 224 -23.74 10.18 18.05
C GLN A 224 -24.04 11.67 18.22
N PRO A 225 -25.31 12.11 18.10
CA PRO A 225 -25.66 13.53 18.16
C PRO A 225 -25.48 14.15 19.56
N ASP A 226 -25.54 13.33 20.60
CA ASP A 226 -25.44 13.78 22.01
C ASP A 226 -23.98 14.00 22.45
N ILE A 227 -23.00 13.59 21.64
CA ILE A 227 -21.58 13.76 21.93
C ILE A 227 -21.07 15.02 21.23
N THR A 228 -20.31 15.84 21.95
CA THR A 228 -19.55 16.94 21.33
C THR A 228 -18.27 16.39 20.74
N HIS A 229 -18.28 16.14 19.43
CA HIS A 229 -17.15 15.73 18.64
C HIS A 229 -16.11 16.84 18.56
N ARG A 230 -14.89 16.53 19.00
CA ARG A 230 -13.67 17.32 18.79
C ARG A 230 -12.52 16.38 18.47
N HIS A 231 -12.75 15.55 17.46
CA HIS A 231 -11.90 14.40 17.17
C HIS A 231 -11.27 14.52 15.78
N MET A 232 -10.07 14.00 15.61
CA MET A 232 -9.58 13.59 14.30
C MET A 232 -9.98 12.14 14.05
N LEU A 233 -10.48 11.84 12.85
CA LEU A 233 -10.62 10.46 12.38
C LEU A 233 -9.40 10.07 11.57
N GLY A 234 -8.71 9.02 11.99
CA GLY A 234 -7.58 8.41 11.28
C GLY A 234 -7.82 6.93 11.04
N ILE A 235 -6.92 6.28 10.30
CA ILE A 235 -6.91 4.82 10.18
C ILE A 235 -5.77 4.26 11.01
N GLN A 236 -6.07 3.29 11.86
CA GLN A 236 -5.08 2.48 12.55
C GLN A 236 -5.43 1.00 12.40
N LYS A 237 -4.46 0.16 12.02
CA LYS A 237 -4.69 -1.29 11.82
C LYS A 237 -5.84 -1.56 10.84
N ASN A 238 -5.93 -0.74 9.78
CA ASN A 238 -7.01 -0.78 8.80
C ASN A 238 -8.43 -0.49 9.37
N VAL A 239 -8.54 0.02 10.59
CA VAL A 239 -9.80 0.41 11.24
C VAL A 239 -9.84 1.91 11.46
N VAL A 240 -11.02 2.52 11.34
CA VAL A 240 -11.20 3.96 11.61
C VAL A 240 -11.19 4.19 13.13
N VAL A 241 -10.35 5.12 13.57
CA VAL A 241 -10.18 5.49 14.99
C VAL A 241 -10.44 6.99 15.14
N ALA A 242 -11.20 7.34 16.18
CA ALA A 242 -11.38 8.72 16.61
C ALA A 242 -10.41 9.05 17.75
N THR A 243 -9.75 10.20 17.68
CA THR A 243 -8.81 10.66 18.72
C THR A 243 -8.99 12.14 18.95
N ASP A 244 -8.85 12.59 20.19
CA ASP A 244 -9.00 13.99 20.54
C ASP A 244 -8.04 14.88 19.74
N LEU A 245 -8.54 16.00 19.20
CA LEU A 245 -7.73 16.91 18.38
C LEU A 245 -6.54 17.50 19.14
N ASP A 246 -6.68 17.78 20.43
CA ASP A 246 -5.58 18.32 21.24
C ASP A 246 -4.48 17.29 21.41
N GLU A 247 -4.86 16.03 21.67
CA GLU A 247 -3.92 14.92 21.76
C GLU A 247 -3.16 14.74 20.44
N VAL A 248 -3.86 14.84 19.30
CA VAL A 248 -3.24 14.74 17.98
C VAL A 248 -2.22 15.85 17.77
N VAL A 249 -2.57 17.10 18.04
CA VAL A 249 -1.68 18.26 17.84
C VAL A 249 -0.46 18.18 18.77
N GLU A 250 -0.67 17.87 20.05
CA GLU A 250 0.40 17.74 21.04
C GLU A 250 1.41 16.66 20.64
N LYS A 251 0.92 15.44 20.34
CA LYS A 251 1.79 14.31 20.01
C LYS A 251 2.44 14.43 18.65
N SER A 252 1.80 15.08 17.67
CA SER A 252 2.41 15.33 16.35
C SER A 252 3.61 16.27 16.47
N ARG A 253 3.52 17.29 17.34
CA ARG A 253 4.61 18.26 17.57
C ARG A 253 5.74 17.68 18.42
N ALA A 254 5.44 16.73 19.31
CA ALA A 254 6.43 16.11 20.19
C ALA A 254 7.65 15.53 19.44
N VAL A 255 7.46 14.98 18.24
CA VAL A 255 8.58 14.44 17.44
C VAL A 255 9.61 15.52 17.12
N GLY A 256 9.15 16.71 16.67
CA GLY A 256 10.03 17.82 16.35
C GLY A 256 10.78 18.35 17.58
N VAL A 257 10.09 18.42 18.72
CA VAL A 257 10.67 18.84 20.00
C VAL A 257 11.79 17.91 20.44
N GLU A 258 11.59 16.59 20.34
CA GLU A 258 12.63 15.61 20.69
C GLU A 258 13.86 15.71 19.75
N ILE A 259 13.64 15.97 18.46
CA ILE A 259 14.75 16.20 17.51
C ILE A 259 15.53 17.47 17.88
N GLU A 260 14.85 18.56 18.22
CA GLU A 260 15.49 19.82 18.63
C GLU A 260 16.29 19.69 19.93
N ASN A 261 15.83 18.84 20.85
CA ASN A 261 16.54 18.51 22.09
C ASN A 261 17.69 17.51 21.89
N GLY A 262 17.91 17.00 20.68
CA GLY A 262 18.93 15.99 20.38
C GLY A 262 18.55 14.56 20.83
N ASN A 263 17.29 14.32 21.18
CA ASN A 263 16.79 13.03 21.66
C ASN A 263 16.27 12.14 20.51
N TYR A 264 17.12 11.86 19.51
CA TYR A 264 16.75 11.14 18.28
C TYR A 264 16.13 9.74 18.54
N SER A 265 16.61 9.01 19.56
CA SER A 265 16.04 7.71 19.93
C SER A 265 14.56 7.81 20.37
N GLN A 266 14.21 8.88 21.09
CA GLN A 266 12.84 9.14 21.51
C GLN A 266 11.99 9.59 20.32
N ALA A 267 12.52 10.44 19.44
CA ALA A 267 11.84 10.84 18.20
C ALA A 267 11.50 9.63 17.31
N LEU A 268 12.44 8.69 17.13
CA LEU A 268 12.20 7.44 16.40
C LEU A 268 11.14 6.56 17.08
N SER A 269 11.13 6.54 18.41
CA SER A 269 10.14 5.78 19.19
C SER A 269 8.73 6.37 19.01
N LEU A 270 8.60 7.69 18.94
CA LEU A 270 7.34 8.38 18.67
C LEU A 270 6.81 8.15 17.25
N ARG A 271 7.69 8.02 16.23
CA ARG A 271 7.31 7.60 14.87
C ARG A 271 6.81 6.16 14.79
N GLY A 272 7.19 5.34 15.77
CA GLY A 272 6.74 3.96 15.90
C GLY A 272 7.67 2.93 15.26
N GLU A 273 7.40 1.67 15.59
CA GLU A 273 8.27 0.54 15.25
C GLU A 273 8.43 0.34 13.72
N SER A 274 7.36 0.57 12.95
CA SER A 274 7.40 0.44 11.49
C SER A 274 8.44 1.36 10.85
N PHE A 275 8.53 2.62 11.30
CA PHE A 275 9.50 3.59 10.80
C PHE A 275 10.93 3.16 11.15
N ARG A 276 11.16 2.81 12.42
CA ARG A 276 12.47 2.36 12.92
C ARG A 276 12.98 1.11 12.20
N ASN A 277 12.12 0.11 12.03
CA ASN A 277 12.48 -1.14 11.36
C ASN A 277 12.78 -0.89 9.87
N THR A 278 12.04 0.03 9.24
CA THR A 278 12.29 0.44 7.86
C THR A 278 13.63 1.16 7.71
N LEU A 279 13.96 2.07 8.63
CA LEU A 279 15.27 2.74 8.65
C LEU A 279 16.40 1.71 8.78
N ALA A 280 16.30 0.77 9.71
CA ALA A 280 17.29 -0.30 9.87
C ALA A 280 17.41 -1.19 8.62
N LEU A 281 16.28 -1.48 7.95
CA LEU A 281 16.26 -2.23 6.69
C LEU A 281 16.96 -1.46 5.58
N VAL A 282 16.63 -0.18 5.36
CA VAL A 282 17.30 0.65 4.35
C VAL A 282 18.80 0.74 4.61
N LYS A 283 19.24 0.87 5.87
CA LYS A 283 20.68 0.85 6.20
C LYS A 283 21.35 -0.51 5.97
N THR A 284 20.58 -1.59 6.00
CA THR A 284 21.08 -2.93 5.65
C THR A 284 21.21 -3.05 4.14
N LEU A 285 20.19 -2.60 3.40
CA LEU A 285 20.16 -2.61 1.94
C LEU A 285 21.12 -1.57 1.32
N SER A 286 21.47 -0.49 2.00
CA SER A 286 22.44 0.48 1.45
C SER A 286 23.88 -0.06 1.46
N ARG A 287 24.14 -1.16 2.18
CA ARG A 287 25.48 -1.76 2.25
C ARG A 287 25.96 -2.24 0.88
N ILE A 288 27.27 -2.23 0.75
CA ILE A 288 28.00 -2.63 -0.44
C ILE A 288 28.28 -4.12 -0.41
N THR A 289 28.74 -4.59 0.74
CA THR A 289 28.95 -6.00 1.01
C THR A 289 28.10 -6.43 2.19
N PRO A 290 27.71 -7.72 2.24
CA PRO A 290 27.12 -8.31 3.42
C PRO A 290 27.92 -8.05 4.70
N ALA A 291 27.23 -7.92 5.84
CA ALA A 291 27.87 -7.73 7.14
C ALA A 291 28.62 -8.97 7.66
N LYS A 292 28.30 -10.17 7.13
CA LYS A 292 28.93 -11.44 7.50
C LYS A 292 29.41 -12.16 6.25
N GLU A 293 30.49 -12.92 6.40
CA GLU A 293 30.98 -13.80 5.33
C GLU A 293 29.99 -14.94 5.05
N ALA A 294 29.94 -15.37 3.79
CA ALA A 294 29.03 -16.42 3.35
C ALA A 294 29.44 -17.79 3.87
N ARG A 295 28.48 -18.49 4.51
CA ARG A 295 28.59 -19.88 4.94
C ARG A 295 28.11 -20.79 3.81
N ARG A 296 29.04 -21.56 3.24
CA ARG A 296 28.78 -22.43 2.07
C ARG A 296 28.01 -23.71 2.41
N ASP A 297 27.83 -24.01 3.69
CA ASP A 297 27.12 -25.19 4.21
C ASP A 297 25.67 -24.90 4.62
N MET A 298 25.23 -23.64 4.51
CA MET A 298 23.89 -23.20 4.91
C MET A 298 23.23 -22.38 3.79
N ALA A 299 22.69 -23.07 2.79
CA ALA A 299 21.96 -22.43 1.69
C ALA A 299 20.47 -22.28 1.99
N VAL A 300 19.89 -21.14 1.62
CA VAL A 300 18.44 -20.93 1.58
C VAL A 300 18.02 -20.77 0.13
N VAL A 301 16.96 -21.47 -0.28
CA VAL A 301 16.41 -21.31 -1.63
C VAL A 301 15.20 -20.38 -1.60
N ILE A 302 15.10 -19.50 -2.59
CA ILE A 302 13.96 -18.62 -2.82
C ILE A 302 13.31 -19.02 -4.14
N LEU A 303 11.98 -19.04 -4.19
CA LEU A 303 11.23 -19.28 -5.42
C LEU A 303 10.01 -18.36 -5.52
N THR A 304 9.61 -18.05 -6.75
CA THR A 304 8.34 -17.40 -7.06
C THR A 304 7.45 -18.37 -7.81
N ASP A 305 6.19 -18.48 -7.42
CA ASP A 305 5.25 -19.42 -8.00
C ASP A 305 3.84 -18.82 -8.17
N GLY A 306 3.06 -19.41 -9.07
CA GLY A 306 1.71 -18.96 -9.41
C GLY A 306 1.68 -17.87 -10.48
N ALA A 307 0.79 -16.91 -10.30
CA ALA A 307 0.62 -15.81 -11.24
C ALA A 307 1.48 -14.61 -10.83
N ASP A 308 2.24 -14.06 -11.78
CA ASP A 308 2.87 -12.73 -11.71
C ASP A 308 2.04 -11.66 -11.01
N ALA A 309 2.67 -11.06 -9.99
CA ALA A 309 2.15 -9.99 -9.19
C ALA A 309 3.26 -8.93 -9.01
N PRO A 310 3.00 -7.65 -9.35
CA PRO A 310 4.00 -6.60 -9.22
C PRO A 310 4.55 -6.51 -7.79
N GLY A 311 5.88 -6.56 -7.66
CA GLY A 311 6.58 -6.52 -6.36
C GLY A 311 7.20 -7.85 -5.92
N MET A 312 6.95 -8.97 -6.61
CA MET A 312 7.62 -10.24 -6.29
C MET A 312 9.16 -10.12 -6.33
N ASN A 313 9.72 -9.41 -7.32
CA ASN A 313 11.16 -9.14 -7.38
C ASN A 313 11.69 -8.38 -6.17
N ALA A 314 10.90 -7.46 -5.59
CA ALA A 314 11.26 -6.74 -4.37
C ALA A 314 11.32 -7.70 -3.17
N ALA A 315 10.34 -8.60 -3.04
CA ALA A 315 10.34 -9.60 -1.98
C ALA A 315 11.57 -10.53 -2.08
N VAL A 316 11.87 -11.03 -3.29
CA VAL A 316 13.04 -11.87 -3.55
C VAL A 316 14.34 -11.12 -3.25
N SER A 317 14.50 -9.90 -3.77
CA SER A 317 15.72 -9.11 -3.59
C SER A 317 15.98 -8.80 -2.12
N VAL A 318 14.97 -8.32 -1.40
CA VAL A 318 15.14 -7.94 0.01
C VAL A 318 15.32 -9.17 0.91
N ALA A 319 14.63 -10.29 0.64
CA ALA A 319 14.84 -11.54 1.37
C ALA A 319 16.26 -12.06 1.17
N ALA A 320 16.72 -12.14 -0.09
CA ALA A 320 18.05 -12.61 -0.44
C ALA A 320 19.15 -11.74 0.18
N ARG A 321 19.05 -10.41 0.04
CA ARG A 321 20.01 -9.49 0.64
C ARG A 321 20.00 -9.59 2.17
N SER A 322 18.83 -9.64 2.80
CA SER A 322 18.75 -9.82 4.25
C SER A 322 19.42 -11.12 4.74
N LEU A 323 19.24 -12.23 4.01
CA LEU A 323 19.90 -13.52 4.31
C LEU A 323 21.41 -13.47 4.08
N MET A 324 21.87 -12.91 2.95
CA MET A 324 23.29 -12.75 2.67
C MET A 324 23.97 -11.89 3.73
N ASN A 325 23.32 -10.82 4.18
CA ASN A 325 23.82 -9.96 5.26
C ASN A 325 24.05 -10.74 6.58
N GLN A 326 23.36 -11.87 6.76
CA GLN A 326 23.52 -12.79 7.89
C GLN A 326 24.48 -13.96 7.58
N GLY A 327 25.14 -13.95 6.42
CA GLY A 327 26.14 -14.93 6.01
C GLY A 327 25.54 -16.24 5.48
N TYR A 328 24.28 -16.25 5.02
CA TYR A 328 23.71 -17.41 4.33
C TYR A 328 24.02 -17.36 2.83
N GLN A 329 24.28 -18.52 2.22
CA GLN A 329 24.25 -18.63 0.77
C GLN A 329 22.78 -18.60 0.32
N VAL A 330 22.48 -17.87 -0.76
CA VAL A 330 21.11 -17.76 -1.27
C VAL A 330 21.05 -18.22 -2.71
N LEU A 331 20.17 -19.17 -2.97
CA LEU A 331 19.89 -19.70 -4.31
C LEU A 331 18.46 -19.30 -4.71
N ALA A 332 18.25 -19.01 -5.98
CA ALA A 332 16.92 -18.93 -6.56
C ALA A 332 16.63 -20.20 -7.36
N ALA A 333 15.49 -20.85 -7.10
CA ALA A 333 15.01 -21.90 -7.98
C ALA A 333 14.32 -21.26 -9.19
N ARG A 334 14.84 -21.50 -10.39
CA ARG A 334 14.25 -20.94 -11.61
C ARG A 334 12.93 -21.62 -11.93
N ASP A 335 11.94 -20.83 -12.34
CA ASP A 335 10.64 -21.36 -12.77
C ASP A 335 9.95 -22.20 -11.68
N ALA A 336 9.90 -21.64 -10.47
CA ALA A 336 9.21 -22.22 -9.32
C ALA A 336 9.73 -23.61 -8.92
N PHE A 337 8.81 -24.55 -8.68
CA PHE A 337 9.13 -25.93 -8.27
C PHE A 337 9.79 -26.74 -9.39
N LEU A 338 9.62 -26.35 -10.65
CA LEU A 338 10.30 -27.00 -11.77
C LEU A 338 11.82 -26.86 -11.65
N GLY A 339 12.31 -25.71 -11.18
CA GLY A 339 13.72 -25.51 -10.87
C GLY A 339 14.24 -26.40 -9.75
N LEU A 340 13.42 -26.66 -8.73
CA LEU A 340 13.76 -27.60 -7.65
C LEU A 340 13.90 -29.02 -8.18
N ILE A 341 13.01 -29.43 -9.09
CA ILE A 341 13.01 -30.75 -9.72
C ILE A 341 14.22 -30.90 -10.65
N GLN A 342 14.44 -29.93 -11.53
CA GLN A 342 15.51 -30.00 -12.54
C GLN A 342 16.91 -29.67 -11.97
N GLY A 343 16.99 -29.18 -10.74
CA GLY A 343 18.24 -28.69 -10.16
C GLY A 343 18.73 -27.37 -10.78
N ASN A 344 17.82 -26.61 -11.39
CA ASN A 344 18.10 -25.34 -12.05
C ASN A 344 18.11 -24.19 -11.02
N PHE A 345 19.21 -24.11 -10.28
CA PHE A 345 19.45 -23.06 -9.28
C PHE A 345 20.30 -21.93 -9.85
N MET A 346 19.85 -20.70 -9.66
CA MET A 346 20.64 -19.49 -9.86
C MET A 346 21.22 -19.04 -8.52
N GLU A 347 22.54 -18.98 -8.41
CA GLU A 347 23.17 -18.34 -7.25
C GLU A 347 22.90 -16.84 -7.31
N LEU A 348 22.36 -16.29 -6.23
CA LEU A 348 22.08 -14.86 -6.15
C LEU A 348 23.32 -14.15 -5.61
N ASP A 349 23.70 -13.05 -6.23
CA ASP A 349 24.75 -12.15 -5.72
C ASP A 349 24.13 -10.85 -5.19
N TRP A 350 24.75 -10.28 -4.15
CA TRP A 350 24.33 -9.00 -3.57
C TRP A 350 24.24 -7.88 -4.61
N HIS A 351 25.14 -7.89 -5.60
CA HIS A 351 25.26 -6.87 -6.64
C HIS A 351 24.15 -6.98 -7.67
N ASP A 352 23.88 -8.19 -8.13
CA ASP A 352 22.91 -8.50 -9.18
C ASP A 352 21.47 -8.15 -8.76
N LEU A 353 21.20 -8.19 -7.46
CA LEU A 353 19.89 -7.93 -6.88
C LEU A 353 19.52 -6.45 -6.78
N VAL A 354 20.44 -5.52 -7.06
CA VAL A 354 20.11 -4.09 -7.05
C VAL A 354 19.27 -3.69 -8.26
N GLY A 355 18.32 -2.80 -8.00
CA GLY A 355 17.29 -2.37 -8.94
C GLY A 355 16.11 -3.34 -9.03
N TRP A 356 16.21 -4.57 -8.50
CA TRP A 356 15.11 -5.55 -8.57
C TRP A 356 13.85 -5.09 -7.81
N VAL A 357 14.00 -4.23 -6.81
CA VAL A 357 12.87 -3.67 -6.06
C VAL A 357 11.85 -2.98 -6.98
N GLY A 358 12.32 -2.27 -8.02
CA GLY A 358 11.46 -1.60 -8.99
C GLY A 358 11.14 -2.42 -10.24
N ARG A 359 11.69 -3.63 -10.39
CA ARG A 359 11.53 -4.40 -11.63
C ARG A 359 10.14 -5.04 -11.73
N PRO A 360 9.47 -4.96 -12.89
CA PRO A 360 8.22 -5.65 -13.14
C PRO A 360 8.44 -7.15 -13.32
N GLY A 361 7.37 -7.94 -13.26
CA GLY A 361 7.43 -9.38 -13.51
C GLY A 361 8.12 -10.19 -12.40
N SER A 362 8.63 -11.37 -12.77
CA SER A 362 9.57 -12.17 -11.96
C SER A 362 10.82 -12.53 -12.74
N GLU A 363 11.98 -12.10 -12.24
CA GLU A 363 13.31 -12.37 -12.81
C GLU A 363 13.76 -13.82 -12.63
N ILE A 364 13.26 -14.51 -11.60
CA ILE A 364 13.58 -15.92 -11.34
C ILE A 364 12.59 -16.87 -12.02
N GLY A 365 11.60 -16.33 -12.74
CA GLY A 365 10.67 -17.10 -13.55
C GLY A 365 9.55 -17.75 -12.76
N MET A 366 8.58 -18.29 -13.49
CA MET A 366 7.39 -18.94 -12.95
C MET A 366 7.02 -20.10 -13.85
N ALA A 367 6.61 -21.22 -13.26
CA ALA A 367 6.00 -22.31 -14.01
C ALA A 367 4.82 -22.90 -13.24
N ARG A 368 3.87 -23.43 -13.99
CA ARG A 368 2.81 -24.27 -13.44
C ARG A 368 3.21 -25.71 -13.63
N HIS A 369 3.49 -26.39 -12.53
CA HIS A 369 3.77 -27.82 -12.49
C HIS A 369 3.06 -28.41 -11.27
N GLU A 370 2.34 -29.52 -11.47
CA GLU A 370 1.74 -30.28 -10.36
C GLU A 370 2.76 -31.32 -9.92
N LEU A 371 3.05 -31.36 -8.62
CA LEU A 371 4.05 -32.28 -8.07
C LEU A 371 3.52 -33.71 -8.12
N VAL A 372 4.32 -34.62 -8.67
CA VAL A 372 4.06 -36.07 -8.69
C VAL A 372 5.10 -36.82 -7.85
N ASP A 373 4.86 -38.10 -7.56
CA ASP A 373 5.71 -38.87 -6.63
C ASP A 373 7.22 -38.88 -6.99
N ASP A 374 7.54 -38.99 -8.28
CA ASP A 374 8.93 -38.98 -8.78
C ASP A 374 9.63 -37.62 -8.58
N ASP A 375 8.86 -36.53 -8.51
CA ASP A 375 9.40 -35.19 -8.29
C ASP A 375 10.00 -35.07 -6.87
N PHE A 376 9.36 -35.66 -5.85
CA PHE A 376 9.82 -35.55 -4.47
C PHE A 376 11.20 -36.17 -4.27
N ILE A 377 11.46 -37.32 -4.89
CA ILE A 377 12.76 -37.99 -4.87
C ILE A 377 13.82 -37.05 -5.45
N THR A 378 13.52 -36.44 -6.60
CA THR A 378 14.46 -35.58 -7.32
C THR A 378 14.70 -34.27 -6.55
N ILE A 379 13.65 -33.68 -5.98
CA ILE A 379 13.74 -32.50 -5.11
C ILE A 379 14.63 -32.80 -3.91
N ALA A 380 14.36 -33.88 -3.16
CA ALA A 380 15.17 -34.26 -1.99
C ALA A 380 16.65 -34.42 -2.35
N GLN A 381 16.96 -35.13 -3.44
CA GLN A 381 18.33 -35.27 -3.94
C GLN A 381 18.98 -33.92 -4.26
N ASN A 382 18.25 -33.00 -4.89
CA ASN A 382 18.78 -31.69 -5.25
C ASN A 382 18.97 -30.78 -4.02
N LEU A 383 18.07 -30.84 -3.03
CA LEU A 383 18.23 -30.13 -1.76
C LEU A 383 19.48 -30.62 -1.02
N ALA A 384 19.71 -31.94 -0.95
CA ALA A 384 20.94 -32.50 -0.39
C ALA A 384 22.20 -32.05 -1.15
N ARG A 385 22.20 -32.19 -2.48
CA ARG A 385 23.35 -31.82 -3.33
C ARG A 385 23.75 -30.35 -3.17
N ARG A 386 22.77 -29.47 -2.97
CA ARG A 386 22.99 -28.01 -2.82
C ARG A 386 23.04 -27.54 -1.37
N GLN A 387 22.96 -28.45 -0.39
CA GLN A 387 22.95 -28.13 1.04
C GLN A 387 21.88 -27.09 1.41
N ILE A 388 20.70 -27.22 0.83
CA ILE A 388 19.57 -26.32 1.10
C ILE A 388 18.97 -26.68 2.46
N LYS A 389 18.87 -25.68 3.34
CA LYS A 389 18.42 -25.78 4.73
C LYS A 389 17.17 -24.96 5.02
N GLY A 390 16.59 -24.32 4.01
CA GLY A 390 15.34 -23.56 4.15
C GLY A 390 14.78 -23.12 2.80
N ILE A 391 13.46 -22.96 2.73
CA ILE A 391 12.75 -22.49 1.53
C ILE A 391 11.97 -21.21 1.86
N VAL A 392 12.14 -20.17 1.03
CA VAL A 392 11.24 -19.00 0.99
C VAL A 392 10.45 -19.05 -0.31
N ALA A 393 9.14 -19.14 -0.23
CA ALA A 393 8.25 -19.23 -1.39
C ALA A 393 7.33 -18.01 -1.45
N VAL A 394 7.39 -17.28 -2.56
CA VAL A 394 6.58 -16.09 -2.83
C VAL A 394 5.53 -16.45 -3.87
N GLY A 395 4.24 -16.31 -3.58
CA GLY A 395 3.22 -16.71 -4.54
C GLY A 395 1.79 -16.72 -4.05
N GLY A 396 0.93 -17.29 -4.89
CA GLY A 396 -0.50 -17.45 -4.67
C GLY A 396 -0.86 -18.70 -3.85
N TRP A 397 -2.15 -19.05 -3.83
CA TRP A 397 -2.63 -20.21 -3.07
C TRP A 397 -2.04 -21.54 -3.55
N ASP A 398 -1.81 -21.72 -4.85
CA ASP A 398 -1.18 -22.94 -5.37
C ASP A 398 0.22 -23.17 -4.78
N THR A 399 0.94 -22.09 -4.46
CA THR A 399 2.25 -22.15 -3.80
C THR A 399 2.13 -22.69 -2.37
N TYR A 400 1.06 -22.33 -1.66
CA TYR A 400 0.78 -22.82 -0.31
C TYR A 400 0.52 -24.32 -0.37
N LEU A 401 -0.30 -24.76 -1.33
CA LEU A 401 -0.62 -26.17 -1.55
C LEU A 401 0.63 -26.99 -1.88
N ARG A 402 1.48 -26.51 -2.80
CA ARG A 402 2.72 -27.22 -3.16
C ARG A 402 3.71 -27.32 -1.99
N ILE A 403 3.83 -26.27 -1.18
CA ILE A 403 4.64 -26.29 0.05
C ILE A 403 4.04 -27.28 1.07
N ALA A 404 2.71 -27.32 1.21
CA ALA A 404 2.04 -28.30 2.07
C ALA A 404 2.34 -29.74 1.62
N THR A 405 2.19 -30.02 0.32
CA THR A 405 2.50 -31.33 -0.28
C THR A 405 3.96 -31.72 -0.08
N LEU A 406 4.92 -30.79 -0.20
CA LEU A 406 6.31 -31.07 0.14
C LEU A 406 6.49 -31.43 1.62
N ALA A 407 5.79 -30.75 2.53
CA ALA A 407 5.89 -31.05 3.96
C ALA A 407 5.24 -32.38 4.34
N GLU A 408 4.25 -32.87 3.61
CA GLU A 408 3.68 -34.22 3.80
C GLU A 408 4.71 -35.32 3.52
N GLN A 409 5.72 -35.05 2.67
CA GLN A 409 6.76 -36.02 2.30
C GLN A 409 7.93 -36.09 3.30
N ARG A 410 7.87 -35.35 4.40
CA ARG A 410 8.92 -35.28 5.43
C ARG A 410 9.21 -36.57 6.17
N GLU A 411 8.25 -37.50 6.22
CA GLU A 411 8.45 -38.83 6.79
C GLU A 411 9.28 -39.73 5.85
N HIS A 412 9.30 -39.43 4.55
CA HIS A 412 9.99 -40.21 3.53
C HIS A 412 11.38 -39.64 3.18
N PHE A 413 11.57 -38.34 3.32
CA PHE A 413 12.82 -37.65 2.98
C PHE A 413 13.29 -36.73 4.11
N GLU A 414 14.43 -37.05 4.72
CA GLU A 414 15.04 -36.25 5.78
C GLU A 414 15.42 -34.84 5.29
N GLU A 415 15.76 -34.72 4.00
CA GLU A 415 16.10 -33.44 3.36
C GLU A 415 14.95 -32.42 3.35
N LEU A 416 13.70 -32.88 3.50
CA LEU A 416 12.51 -32.02 3.58
C LEU A 416 12.22 -31.54 5.01
N GLN A 417 12.99 -31.99 6.01
CA GLN A 417 12.94 -31.53 7.41
C GLN A 417 13.59 -30.16 7.58
N ILE A 418 13.21 -29.22 6.71
CA ILE A 418 13.71 -27.84 6.67
C ILE A 418 12.55 -26.86 6.87
N PRO A 419 12.81 -25.69 7.48
CA PRO A 419 11.81 -24.65 7.62
C PRO A 419 11.40 -24.08 6.26
N MET A 420 10.12 -23.74 6.14
CA MET A 420 9.58 -23.12 4.93
C MET A 420 8.77 -21.88 5.28
N VAL A 421 9.02 -20.77 4.57
CA VAL A 421 8.30 -19.51 4.75
C VAL A 421 7.54 -19.15 3.49
N LEU A 422 6.25 -18.84 3.64
CA LEU A 422 5.33 -18.44 2.59
C LEU A 422 5.10 -16.92 2.64
N VAL A 423 5.21 -16.26 1.49
CA VAL A 423 4.94 -14.83 1.31
C VAL A 423 3.80 -14.65 0.29
N PRO A 424 2.66 -14.05 0.69
CA PRO A 424 1.47 -13.90 -0.15
C PRO A 424 1.70 -12.87 -1.26
N ALA A 425 1.58 -13.31 -2.51
CA ALA A 425 1.66 -12.46 -3.68
C ALA A 425 0.54 -12.85 -4.68
N SER A 426 -0.40 -11.93 -4.87
CA SER A 426 -1.57 -12.09 -5.73
C SER A 426 -2.22 -10.74 -5.96
N ILE A 427 -2.48 -10.39 -7.21
CA ILE A 427 -3.24 -9.17 -7.53
C ILE A 427 -4.70 -9.24 -7.05
N ASP A 428 -5.23 -10.45 -6.88
CA ASP A 428 -6.63 -10.68 -6.53
C ASP A 428 -6.93 -10.32 -5.05
N ASN A 429 -5.87 -10.14 -4.24
CA ASN A 429 -5.93 -9.99 -2.78
C ASN A 429 -6.73 -11.11 -2.08
N ASN A 430 -6.56 -12.35 -2.54
CA ASN A 430 -7.38 -13.50 -2.18
C ASN A 430 -6.67 -14.54 -1.28
N LEU A 431 -5.59 -14.16 -0.61
CA LEU A 431 -4.79 -15.08 0.21
C LEU A 431 -5.10 -14.89 1.71
N PRO A 432 -5.09 -15.96 2.51
CA PRO A 432 -5.33 -15.88 3.94
C PRO A 432 -4.13 -15.26 4.67
N CYS A 433 -4.30 -14.98 5.96
CA CYS A 433 -3.26 -14.47 6.85
C CYS A 433 -2.72 -13.07 6.53
N THR A 434 -3.27 -12.35 5.55
CA THR A 434 -2.86 -10.99 5.21
C THR A 434 -4.06 -10.11 4.84
N ASP A 435 -3.99 -8.83 5.18
CA ASP A 435 -4.99 -7.83 4.76
C ASP A 435 -4.75 -7.37 3.30
N PHE A 436 -3.48 -7.39 2.88
CA PHE A 436 -3.01 -7.01 1.56
C PHE A 436 -1.96 -7.99 1.04
N CYS A 437 -2.15 -8.49 -0.18
CA CYS A 437 -1.18 -9.29 -0.92
C CYS A 437 -0.26 -8.38 -1.75
N ILE A 438 0.97 -8.84 -1.98
CA ILE A 438 1.87 -8.17 -2.93
C ILE A 438 1.22 -8.16 -4.33
N GLY A 439 1.18 -6.99 -4.95
CA GLY A 439 0.68 -6.73 -6.30
C GLY A 439 -0.75 -6.20 -6.35
N ALA A 440 -1.50 -6.27 -5.24
CA ALA A 440 -2.89 -5.85 -5.21
C ALA A 440 -3.06 -4.33 -5.37
N ASP A 441 -2.18 -3.53 -4.79
CA ASP A 441 -2.23 -2.07 -4.90
C ASP A 441 -1.86 -1.58 -6.31
N THR A 442 -0.83 -2.18 -6.92
CA THR A 442 -0.45 -1.90 -8.32
C THR A 442 -1.60 -2.21 -9.26
N ALA A 443 -2.23 -3.37 -9.09
CA ALA A 443 -3.37 -3.75 -9.92
C ALA A 443 -4.55 -2.80 -9.76
N LEU A 444 -4.82 -2.36 -8.54
CA LEU A 444 -5.87 -1.40 -8.27
C LEU A 444 -5.57 -0.02 -8.89
N ASN A 445 -4.34 0.47 -8.81
CA ASN A 445 -3.95 1.72 -9.49
C ASN A 445 -4.07 1.62 -11.01
N ASN A 446 -3.71 0.48 -11.61
CA ASN A 446 -3.91 0.22 -13.04
C ASN A 446 -5.39 0.27 -13.44
N ILE A 447 -6.28 -0.30 -12.61
CA ILE A 447 -7.74 -0.22 -12.80
C ILE A 447 -8.20 1.24 -12.75
N VAL A 448 -7.79 1.99 -11.73
CA VAL A 448 -8.16 3.40 -11.55
C VAL A 448 -7.70 4.24 -12.75
N GLU A 449 -6.46 4.08 -13.20
CA GLU A 449 -5.94 4.82 -14.36
C GLU A 449 -6.72 4.49 -15.65
N ALA A 450 -7.04 3.22 -15.88
CA ALA A 450 -7.84 2.81 -17.03
C ALA A 450 -9.26 3.40 -16.98
N LEU A 451 -9.89 3.39 -15.81
CA LEU A 451 -11.23 3.95 -15.60
C LEU A 451 -11.25 5.47 -15.74
N ASP A 452 -10.24 6.18 -15.23
CA ASP A 452 -10.10 7.62 -15.42
C ASP A 452 -10.00 7.96 -16.92
N LYS A 453 -9.22 7.20 -17.69
CA LYS A 453 -9.14 7.35 -19.16
C LYS A 453 -10.49 7.13 -19.83
N ILE A 454 -11.27 6.14 -19.39
CA ILE A 454 -12.64 5.93 -19.87
C ILE A 454 -13.54 7.13 -19.50
N ARG A 455 -13.46 7.62 -18.26
CA ARG A 455 -14.24 8.77 -17.76
C ARG A 455 -13.96 10.04 -18.56
N HIS A 456 -12.72 10.27 -18.99
CA HIS A 456 -12.37 11.42 -19.84
C HIS A 456 -13.10 11.42 -21.19
N THR A 457 -13.67 10.30 -21.63
CA THR A 457 -14.47 10.22 -22.87
C THR A 457 -15.93 10.68 -22.72
N ALA A 458 -16.37 11.04 -21.50
CA ALA A 458 -17.77 11.35 -21.16
C ALA A 458 -18.35 12.58 -21.89
N GLY A 459 -17.49 13.45 -22.43
CA GLY A 459 -17.90 14.65 -23.15
C GLY A 459 -18.53 14.41 -24.52
N ALA A 460 -18.44 13.20 -25.10
CA ALA A 460 -18.86 12.96 -26.48
C ALA A 460 -20.34 12.54 -26.63
N THR A 461 -20.87 11.69 -25.74
CA THR A 461 -22.20 11.04 -25.89
C THR A 461 -22.66 10.45 -24.55
N ARG A 462 -23.96 10.15 -24.39
CA ARG A 462 -24.50 9.41 -23.23
C ARG A 462 -24.10 7.93 -23.31
N ARG A 463 -23.25 7.46 -22.38
CA ARG A 463 -22.72 6.08 -22.42
C ARG A 463 -22.67 5.41 -21.06
N ALA A 464 -23.06 4.14 -21.01
CA ALA A 464 -22.76 3.24 -19.92
C ALA A 464 -21.57 2.35 -20.28
N PHE A 465 -20.65 2.12 -19.36
CA PHE A 465 -19.54 1.18 -19.51
C PHE A 465 -19.66 0.04 -18.52
N ILE A 466 -19.52 -1.18 -19.01
CA ILE A 466 -19.38 -2.38 -18.18
C ILE A 466 -17.91 -2.80 -18.28
N VAL A 467 -17.18 -2.59 -17.19
CA VAL A 467 -15.74 -2.81 -17.12
C VAL A 467 -15.49 -4.11 -16.38
N GLU A 468 -14.89 -5.08 -17.07
CA GLU A 468 -14.50 -6.35 -16.48
C GLU A 468 -13.09 -6.26 -15.88
N VAL A 469 -13.00 -6.59 -14.60
CA VAL A 469 -11.76 -6.63 -13.82
C VAL A 469 -11.45 -8.05 -13.36
N MET A 470 -10.17 -8.33 -13.13
CA MET A 470 -9.70 -9.59 -12.58
C MET A 470 -10.04 -9.68 -11.08
N GLY A 471 -9.60 -10.76 -10.43
CA GLY A 471 -9.87 -11.03 -9.02
C GLY A 471 -10.34 -12.46 -8.78
N ARG A 472 -10.52 -13.27 -9.84
CA ARG A 472 -11.14 -14.59 -9.77
C ARG A 472 -12.42 -14.53 -8.92
N GLU A 473 -12.58 -15.43 -7.96
CA GLU A 473 -13.71 -15.45 -7.05
C GLU A 473 -13.61 -14.39 -5.92
N CYS A 474 -12.62 -13.51 -5.88
CA CYS A 474 -12.52 -12.43 -4.88
C CYS A 474 -12.90 -11.06 -5.47
N GLY A 475 -13.88 -10.40 -4.85
CA GLY A 475 -14.42 -9.10 -5.30
C GLY A 475 -13.57 -7.88 -4.96
N PHE A 476 -12.38 -8.05 -4.37
CA PHE A 476 -11.56 -6.93 -3.86
C PHE A 476 -11.30 -5.87 -4.93
N LEU A 477 -10.71 -6.25 -6.08
CA LEU A 477 -10.38 -5.30 -7.15
C LEU A 477 -11.64 -4.59 -7.71
N ALA A 478 -12.77 -5.30 -7.82
CA ALA A 478 -14.02 -4.72 -8.30
C ALA A 478 -14.62 -3.73 -7.30
N LEU A 479 -14.70 -4.07 -6.02
CA LEU A 479 -15.26 -3.16 -5.02
C LEU A 479 -14.36 -1.95 -4.78
N MET A 480 -13.06 -2.18 -4.57
CA MET A 480 -12.11 -1.11 -4.29
C MET A 480 -11.93 -0.22 -5.53
N GLY A 481 -11.94 -0.79 -6.74
CA GLY A 481 -11.94 -0.05 -7.99
C GLY A 481 -13.20 0.81 -8.15
N ALA A 482 -14.36 0.30 -7.74
CA ALA A 482 -15.60 1.05 -7.80
C ALA A 482 -15.62 2.20 -6.80
N LEU A 483 -15.18 1.96 -5.57
CA LEU A 483 -15.11 2.97 -4.51
C LEU A 483 -14.12 4.08 -4.86
N SER A 484 -12.95 3.75 -5.41
CA SER A 484 -11.92 4.72 -5.80
C SER A 484 -12.29 5.53 -7.03
N THR A 485 -13.13 5.01 -7.93
CA THR A 485 -13.50 5.71 -9.16
C THR A 485 -14.91 6.29 -9.14
N GLY A 486 -15.68 6.08 -8.07
CA GLY A 486 -17.09 6.47 -8.01
C GLY A 486 -17.96 5.74 -9.04
N ALA A 487 -17.67 4.47 -9.29
CA ALA A 487 -18.50 3.63 -10.15
C ALA A 487 -19.86 3.38 -9.50
N GLU A 488 -20.91 3.35 -10.31
CA GLU A 488 -22.29 3.22 -9.81
C GLU A 488 -22.63 1.82 -9.32
N LYS A 489 -21.90 0.80 -9.77
CA LYS A 489 -22.09 -0.58 -9.30
C LYS A 489 -20.81 -1.39 -9.39
N ALA A 490 -20.61 -2.24 -8.39
CA ALA A 490 -19.66 -3.35 -8.46
C ALA A 490 -20.43 -4.68 -8.38
N TYR A 491 -20.28 -5.52 -9.40
CA TYR A 491 -20.69 -6.92 -9.36
C TYR A 491 -19.57 -7.75 -8.72
N LEU A 492 -19.92 -8.47 -7.66
CA LEU A 492 -18.99 -9.19 -6.79
C LEU A 492 -19.33 -10.69 -6.75
N PRO A 493 -18.37 -11.61 -6.82
CA PRO A 493 -18.63 -13.05 -6.64
C PRO A 493 -19.21 -13.38 -5.26
N GLU A 494 -18.92 -12.56 -4.25
CA GLU A 494 -19.45 -12.67 -2.88
C GLU A 494 -20.97 -12.56 -2.83
N LYS A 495 -21.56 -11.68 -3.64
CA LYS A 495 -23.00 -11.43 -3.66
C LYS A 495 -23.70 -12.17 -4.80
N GLY A 496 -22.96 -12.53 -5.85
CA GLY A 496 -23.52 -13.04 -7.08
C GLY A 496 -24.39 -12.01 -7.80
N ILE A 497 -25.09 -12.46 -8.84
CA ILE A 497 -26.00 -11.63 -9.65
C ILE A 497 -27.35 -12.34 -9.72
N THR A 498 -28.42 -11.62 -9.37
CA THR A 498 -29.80 -12.13 -9.42
C THR A 498 -30.62 -11.35 -10.45
N LEU A 499 -31.65 -11.97 -11.03
CA LEU A 499 -32.53 -11.29 -12.00
C LEU A 499 -33.23 -10.07 -11.37
N ALA A 500 -33.67 -10.19 -10.12
CA ALA A 500 -34.28 -9.07 -9.39
C ALA A 500 -33.27 -7.91 -9.21
N GLY A 501 -32.01 -8.21 -8.88
CA GLY A 501 -30.95 -7.21 -8.79
C GLY A 501 -30.65 -6.55 -10.14
N LEU A 502 -30.60 -7.34 -11.23
CA LEU A 502 -30.39 -6.80 -12.57
C LEU A 502 -31.51 -5.86 -13.02
N ASN A 503 -32.77 -6.21 -12.76
CA ASN A 503 -33.88 -5.32 -13.05
C ASN A 503 -33.74 -3.99 -12.31
N HIS A 504 -33.37 -4.04 -11.02
CA HIS A 504 -33.12 -2.84 -10.24
C HIS A 504 -31.95 -2.00 -10.78
N ASP A 505 -30.85 -2.65 -11.17
CA ASP A 505 -29.68 -1.97 -11.73
C ASP A 505 -30.02 -1.29 -13.08
N VAL A 506 -30.82 -1.93 -13.93
CA VAL A 506 -31.31 -1.37 -15.19
C VAL A 506 -32.21 -0.14 -14.94
N GLU A 507 -33.13 -0.22 -13.98
CA GLU A 507 -33.97 0.93 -13.60
C GLU A 507 -33.13 2.10 -13.05
N ASN A 508 -32.15 1.81 -12.20
CA ASN A 508 -31.23 2.81 -11.66
C ASN A 508 -30.37 3.45 -12.76
N LEU A 509 -29.95 2.66 -13.76
CA LEU A 509 -29.22 3.15 -14.93
C LEU A 509 -30.08 4.13 -15.73
N LYS A 510 -31.32 3.78 -16.05
CA LYS A 510 -32.26 4.66 -16.76
C LYS A 510 -32.47 5.97 -16.00
N ARG A 511 -32.81 5.87 -14.71
CA ARG A 511 -33.01 7.04 -13.84
C ARG A 511 -31.76 7.92 -13.77
N SER A 512 -30.57 7.31 -13.74
CA SER A 512 -29.30 8.05 -13.73
C SER A 512 -29.14 8.95 -14.96
N PHE A 513 -29.47 8.45 -16.16
CA PHE A 513 -29.42 9.25 -17.39
C PHE A 513 -30.56 10.27 -17.48
N GLU A 514 -31.76 9.95 -16.99
CA GLU A 514 -32.89 10.88 -16.90
C GLU A 514 -32.56 12.09 -16.02
N CYS A 515 -31.86 11.86 -14.90
CA CYS A 515 -31.39 12.92 -14.00
C CYS A 515 -30.17 13.71 -14.54
N GLY A 516 -29.71 13.40 -15.76
CA GLY A 516 -28.71 14.20 -16.46
C GLY A 516 -27.27 13.67 -16.42
N LYS A 517 -27.01 12.48 -15.84
CA LYS A 517 -25.68 11.86 -15.98
C LYS A 517 -25.34 11.64 -17.44
N ARG A 518 -24.09 11.90 -17.81
CA ARG A 518 -23.57 11.68 -19.17
C ARG A 518 -22.86 10.34 -19.29
N MET A 519 -22.35 9.81 -18.19
CA MET A 519 -21.65 8.55 -18.15
C MET A 519 -21.99 7.79 -16.87
N VAL A 520 -22.12 6.48 -17.01
CA VAL A 520 -22.27 5.53 -15.91
C VAL A 520 -21.25 4.41 -16.11
N ILE A 521 -20.61 3.96 -15.04
CA ILE A 521 -19.63 2.87 -15.06
C ILE A 521 -20.07 1.81 -14.06
N PHE A 522 -20.20 0.58 -14.55
CA PHE A 522 -20.35 -0.62 -13.73
C PHE A 522 -19.07 -1.44 -13.80
N LEU A 523 -18.52 -1.81 -12.66
CA LEU A 523 -17.40 -2.75 -12.58
C LEU A 523 -17.95 -4.16 -12.35
N ARG A 524 -17.47 -5.12 -13.12
CA ARG A 524 -17.78 -6.53 -12.95
C ARG A 524 -16.49 -7.28 -12.70
N ASN A 525 -16.40 -8.00 -11.58
CA ASN A 525 -15.37 -9.02 -11.43
C ASN A 525 -15.65 -10.17 -12.41
N GLU A 526 -14.60 -10.70 -13.05
CA GLU A 526 -14.64 -11.76 -14.06
C GLU A 526 -15.50 -12.99 -13.68
N ASN A 527 -15.50 -13.41 -12.41
CA ASN A 527 -16.24 -14.57 -11.91
C ASN A 527 -17.49 -14.20 -11.08
N SER A 528 -18.00 -12.97 -11.18
CA SER A 528 -19.23 -12.57 -10.47
C SER A 528 -20.43 -13.47 -10.83
N SER A 529 -20.45 -13.97 -12.06
CA SER A 529 -21.38 -14.99 -12.53
C SER A 529 -20.83 -15.67 -13.78
N ARG A 530 -21.05 -16.99 -13.88
CA ARG A 530 -20.79 -17.78 -15.08
C ARG A 530 -21.80 -17.53 -16.21
N HIS A 531 -23.01 -17.07 -15.86
CA HIS A 531 -24.11 -16.90 -16.80
C HIS A 531 -24.33 -15.44 -17.18
N TYR A 532 -24.26 -14.54 -16.21
CA TYR A 532 -24.38 -13.10 -16.44
C TYR A 532 -22.99 -12.53 -16.81
N THR A 533 -22.59 -12.80 -18.05
CA THR A 533 -21.31 -12.35 -18.61
C THR A 533 -21.31 -10.86 -18.91
N THR A 534 -20.12 -10.26 -19.08
CA THR A 534 -19.98 -8.85 -19.48
C THR A 534 -20.76 -8.53 -20.77
N ASP A 535 -20.74 -9.43 -21.76
CA ASP A 535 -21.51 -9.25 -22.99
C ASP A 535 -23.02 -9.41 -22.79
N PHE A 536 -23.45 -10.34 -21.92
CA PHE A 536 -24.86 -10.47 -21.57
C PHE A 536 -25.40 -9.18 -20.93
N LEU A 537 -24.70 -8.65 -19.93
CA LEU A 537 -25.08 -7.41 -19.25
C LEU A 537 -25.13 -6.23 -20.22
N ARG A 538 -24.17 -6.16 -21.16
CA ARG A 538 -24.17 -5.13 -22.21
C ARG A 538 -25.45 -5.20 -23.03
N ARG A 539 -25.76 -6.37 -23.60
CA ARG A 539 -26.95 -6.57 -24.45
C ARG A 539 -28.24 -6.26 -23.70
N LEU A 540 -28.34 -6.72 -22.45
CA LEU A 540 -29.50 -6.45 -21.59
C LEU A 540 -29.70 -4.95 -21.39
N MET A 541 -28.67 -4.24 -20.94
CA MET A 541 -28.76 -2.80 -20.64
C MET A 541 -28.97 -1.97 -21.91
N GLU A 542 -28.42 -2.40 -23.04
CA GLU A 542 -28.59 -1.73 -24.33
C GLU A 542 -30.02 -1.85 -24.87
N GLU A 543 -30.59 -3.06 -24.82
CA GLU A 543 -31.99 -3.31 -25.19
C GLU A 543 -32.95 -2.53 -24.27
N GLU A 544 -32.73 -2.60 -22.96
CA GLU A 544 -33.55 -1.92 -21.98
C GLU A 544 -33.44 -0.39 -22.07
N GLY A 545 -32.27 0.12 -22.47
CA GLY A 545 -32.02 1.54 -22.66
C GLY A 545 -32.80 2.16 -23.83
N LYS A 546 -33.35 1.36 -24.75
CA LYS A 546 -34.19 1.80 -25.89
C LYS A 546 -33.62 3.01 -26.66
N GLY A 547 -32.29 3.05 -26.84
CA GLY A 547 -31.58 4.12 -27.54
C GLY A 547 -31.37 5.42 -26.76
N GLN A 548 -31.73 5.49 -25.47
CA GLN A 548 -31.49 6.68 -24.63
C GLN A 548 -29.99 6.90 -24.31
N PHE A 549 -29.21 5.82 -24.32
CA PHE A 549 -27.78 5.79 -24.10
C PHE A 549 -27.17 4.56 -24.79
N GLU A 550 -25.88 4.62 -25.12
CA GLU A 550 -25.14 3.45 -25.62
C GLU A 550 -24.51 2.67 -24.48
N VAL A 551 -24.37 1.35 -24.62
CA VAL A 551 -23.63 0.51 -23.66
C VAL A 551 -22.38 -0.05 -24.31
N ARG A 552 -21.24 0.13 -23.64
CA ARG A 552 -19.93 -0.34 -24.09
C ARG A 552 -19.31 -1.25 -23.02
N THR A 553 -18.37 -2.08 -23.46
CA THR A 553 -17.62 -2.97 -22.57
C THR A 553 -16.14 -2.66 -22.64
N ALA A 554 -15.43 -2.86 -21.54
CA ALA A 554 -13.98 -2.82 -21.50
C ALA A 554 -13.49 -3.98 -20.63
N ILE A 555 -12.71 -4.89 -21.20
CA ILE A 555 -12.10 -6.00 -20.45
C ILE A 555 -10.64 -5.61 -20.22
N LEU A 556 -10.29 -5.23 -18.99
CA LEU A 556 -8.94 -4.73 -18.72
C LEU A 556 -7.89 -5.85 -18.85
N GLY A 557 -8.26 -7.07 -18.47
CA GLY A 557 -7.40 -8.25 -18.58
C GLY A 557 -6.03 -8.02 -17.93
N HIS A 558 -4.97 -8.42 -18.63
CA HIS A 558 -3.60 -8.40 -18.09
C HIS A 558 -3.00 -7.00 -17.91
N LEU A 559 -3.63 -5.93 -18.40
CA LEU A 559 -3.20 -4.56 -18.09
C LEU A 559 -3.18 -4.29 -16.58
N GLN A 560 -4.01 -5.00 -15.82
CA GLN A 560 -4.05 -4.92 -14.36
C GLN A 560 -2.75 -5.40 -13.72
N ARG A 561 -2.01 -6.33 -14.34
CA ARG A 561 -0.76 -6.89 -13.80
C ARG A 561 0.49 -6.18 -14.32
N GLY A 562 0.35 -5.41 -15.39
CA GLY A 562 1.47 -4.80 -16.09
C GLY A 562 2.02 -3.56 -15.40
N GLY A 563 3.22 -3.15 -15.84
CA GLY A 563 3.86 -1.92 -15.40
C GLY A 563 4.78 -2.10 -14.19
N LEU A 564 5.37 -0.98 -13.77
CA LEU A 564 6.23 -0.94 -12.59
C LEU A 564 5.37 -1.08 -11.33
N PRO A 565 5.82 -1.82 -10.30
CA PRO A 565 5.09 -1.91 -9.04
C PRO A 565 4.95 -0.53 -8.39
N SER A 566 3.79 -0.30 -7.76
CA SER A 566 3.51 0.90 -6.98
C SER A 566 4.45 1.03 -5.77
N ALA A 567 4.57 2.22 -5.21
CA ALA A 567 5.39 2.41 -4.02
C ALA A 567 4.93 1.53 -2.86
N PHE A 568 3.62 1.38 -2.67
CA PHE A 568 3.04 0.53 -1.63
C PHE A 568 3.47 -0.93 -1.79
N ASP A 569 3.33 -1.51 -2.99
CA ASP A 569 3.70 -2.91 -3.23
C ASP A 569 5.20 -3.15 -3.08
N ARG A 570 6.06 -2.22 -3.52
CA ARG A 570 7.52 -2.32 -3.31
C ARG A 570 7.88 -2.33 -1.83
N ILE A 571 7.24 -1.47 -1.02
CA ILE A 571 7.48 -1.38 0.42
C ILE A 571 6.95 -2.60 1.14
N LEU A 572 5.71 -3.02 0.84
CA LEU A 572 5.10 -4.21 1.41
C LEU A 572 5.95 -5.45 1.12
N ALA A 573 6.34 -5.64 -0.15
CA ALA A 573 7.17 -6.75 -0.57
C ALA A 573 8.55 -6.72 0.09
N SER A 574 9.18 -5.55 0.20
CA SER A 574 10.47 -5.38 0.87
C SER A 574 10.39 -5.75 2.36
N ARG A 575 9.34 -5.27 3.05
CA ARG A 575 9.12 -5.59 4.46
C ARG A 575 8.85 -7.09 4.65
N LEU A 576 8.01 -7.69 3.81
CA LEU A 576 7.72 -9.13 3.84
C LEU A 576 8.96 -9.97 3.53
N GLY A 577 9.77 -9.56 2.55
CA GLY A 577 11.04 -10.22 2.23
C GLY A 577 12.04 -10.18 3.39
N SER A 578 12.19 -9.01 4.03
CA SER A 578 13.03 -8.89 5.23
C SER A 578 12.51 -9.75 6.38
N ALA A 579 11.20 -9.76 6.61
CA ALA A 579 10.59 -10.60 7.64
C ALA A 579 10.78 -12.08 7.33
N ALA A 580 10.67 -12.50 6.05
CA ALA A 580 10.91 -13.88 5.63
C ALA A 580 12.34 -14.33 5.94
N ALA A 581 13.32 -13.47 5.64
CA ALA A 581 14.72 -13.71 5.98
C ALA A 581 14.93 -13.87 7.50
N MET A 582 14.33 -13.00 8.31
CA MET A 582 14.45 -13.07 9.77
C MET A 582 13.76 -14.31 10.35
N THR A 583 12.54 -14.62 9.89
CA THR A 583 11.77 -15.78 10.35
C THR A 583 12.47 -17.08 9.99
N ILE A 584 12.96 -17.23 8.75
CA ILE A 584 13.64 -18.46 8.36
C ILE A 584 14.98 -18.62 9.08
N GLN A 585 15.72 -17.53 9.29
CA GLN A 585 16.94 -17.54 10.11
C GLN A 585 16.65 -18.02 11.53
N GLN A 586 15.59 -17.49 12.16
CA GLN A 586 15.19 -17.89 13.51
C GLN A 586 14.86 -19.39 13.56
N MET A 587 14.00 -19.85 12.65
CA MET A 587 13.58 -21.26 12.59
C MET A 587 14.74 -22.21 12.35
N MET A 588 15.67 -21.84 11.46
CA MET A 588 16.90 -22.61 11.23
C MET A 588 17.79 -22.67 12.48
N GLY A 589 17.88 -21.58 13.24
CA GLY A 589 18.63 -21.53 14.51
C GLY A 589 17.99 -22.39 15.61
N GLU A 590 16.68 -22.54 15.59
CA GLU A 590 15.91 -23.39 16.52
C GLU A 590 15.85 -24.86 16.07
N GLY A 591 16.32 -25.19 14.86
CA GLY A 591 16.15 -26.53 14.27
C GLY A 591 14.70 -26.87 13.94
N SER A 592 13.85 -25.86 13.75
CA SER A 592 12.44 -26.01 13.43
C SER A 592 12.23 -26.35 11.96
N SER A 593 11.39 -27.34 11.68
CA SER A 593 10.90 -27.63 10.33
C SER A 593 9.52 -27.02 10.09
N GLU A 594 9.04 -26.06 10.88
CA GLU A 594 7.67 -25.55 10.68
C GLU A 594 7.46 -24.83 9.33
N ILE A 595 6.19 -24.61 9.00
CA ILE A 595 5.78 -23.73 7.89
C ILE A 595 5.15 -22.47 8.46
N ARG A 596 5.68 -21.31 8.08
CA ARG A 596 5.16 -20.00 8.51
C ARG A 596 4.70 -19.18 7.31
N VAL A 597 3.52 -18.59 7.41
CA VAL A 597 2.94 -17.66 6.44
C VAL A 597 3.10 -16.25 6.97
N LEU A 598 3.74 -15.36 6.21
CA LEU A 598 3.96 -13.98 6.62
C LEU A 598 2.99 -13.04 5.91
N GLY A 599 2.18 -12.30 6.66
CA GLY A 599 1.21 -11.36 6.10
C GLY A 599 1.19 -10.03 6.83
N LEU A 600 0.66 -9.01 6.17
CA LEU A 600 0.36 -7.72 6.81
C LEU A 600 -0.92 -7.88 7.64
N ARG A 601 -0.81 -7.68 8.96
CA ARG A 601 -1.95 -7.70 9.88
C ARG A 601 -1.85 -6.55 10.86
N GLY A 602 -2.87 -5.70 10.89
CA GLY A 602 -2.87 -4.54 11.78
C GLY A 602 -1.71 -3.60 11.51
N ARG A 603 -0.80 -3.40 12.47
CA ARG A 603 0.33 -2.42 12.35
C ARG A 603 1.60 -3.00 11.73
N GLY A 604 1.66 -4.30 11.47
CA GLY A 604 2.93 -4.94 11.10
C GLY A 604 2.78 -6.29 10.42
N ILE A 605 3.93 -6.94 10.23
CA ILE A 605 4.01 -8.26 9.65
C ILE A 605 3.83 -9.29 10.76
N ALA A 606 2.90 -10.21 10.56
CA ALA A 606 2.63 -11.30 11.47
C ALA A 606 2.97 -12.64 10.81
N ALA A 607 3.49 -13.57 11.62
CA ALA A 607 3.74 -14.94 11.21
C ALA A 607 2.61 -15.85 11.70
N SER A 608 1.91 -16.49 10.76
CA SER A 608 0.85 -17.47 11.01
C SER A 608 1.32 -18.87 10.65
N SER A 609 0.68 -19.90 11.22
CA SER A 609 0.93 -21.28 10.80
C SER A 609 0.20 -21.60 9.51
N LEU A 610 0.66 -22.63 8.79
CA LEU A 610 -0.07 -23.13 7.63
C LEU A 610 -1.49 -23.60 7.99
N VAL A 611 -1.66 -24.22 9.17
CA VAL A 611 -2.98 -24.65 9.68
C VAL A 611 -3.94 -23.46 9.80
N GLN A 612 -3.46 -22.34 10.33
CA GLN A 612 -4.25 -21.11 10.42
C GLN A 612 -4.63 -20.60 9.02
N ALA A 613 -3.72 -20.65 8.05
CA ALA A 613 -4.02 -20.26 6.67
C ALA A 613 -5.17 -21.10 6.07
N TYR A 614 -5.17 -22.42 6.28
CA TYR A 614 -6.28 -23.28 5.85
C TYR A 614 -7.60 -22.98 6.59
N GLN A 615 -7.54 -22.67 7.89
CA GLN A 615 -8.71 -22.29 8.69
C GLN A 615 -9.33 -20.95 8.26
N GLU A 616 -8.55 -20.06 7.66
CA GLU A 616 -9.04 -18.79 7.14
C GLU A 616 -9.47 -18.88 5.67
N MET A 617 -8.91 -19.81 4.90
CA MET A 617 -9.17 -19.95 3.47
C MET A 617 -10.41 -20.79 3.15
N ASP A 618 -11.35 -20.23 2.39
CA ASP A 618 -12.36 -21.03 1.70
C ASP A 618 -11.74 -21.63 0.43
N ILE A 619 -11.36 -22.90 0.51
CA ILE A 619 -10.65 -23.61 -0.56
C ILE A 619 -11.52 -23.74 -1.82
N HIS A 620 -12.84 -23.92 -1.67
CA HIS A 620 -13.74 -24.08 -2.81
C HIS A 620 -13.93 -22.76 -3.56
N ARG A 621 -13.94 -21.64 -2.83
CA ARG A 621 -14.05 -20.31 -3.40
C ARG A 621 -12.71 -19.67 -3.73
N GLY A 622 -11.59 -20.20 -3.27
CA GLY A 622 -10.27 -19.64 -3.55
C GLY A 622 -10.07 -18.22 -2.97
N ARG A 623 -10.67 -17.92 -1.81
CA ARG A 623 -10.55 -16.64 -1.11
C ARG A 623 -10.71 -16.80 0.42
N PRO A 624 -10.31 -15.82 1.25
CA PRO A 624 -10.53 -15.88 2.69
C PRO A 624 -12.02 -15.89 3.05
N ARG A 625 -12.37 -16.62 4.12
CA ARG A 625 -13.73 -16.70 4.67
C ARG A 625 -14.22 -15.34 5.19
N GLN A 626 -13.31 -14.56 5.77
CA GLN A 626 -13.56 -13.20 6.24
C GLN A 626 -12.77 -12.21 5.38
N GLN A 627 -13.47 -11.22 4.83
CA GLN A 627 -12.92 -10.26 3.89
C GLN A 627 -13.26 -8.84 4.38
N TRP A 628 -12.27 -8.15 4.93
CA TRP A 628 -12.47 -6.85 5.60
C TRP A 628 -13.11 -5.79 4.68
N PHE A 629 -12.83 -5.85 3.38
CA PHE A 629 -13.34 -4.88 2.41
C PHE A 629 -14.86 -4.99 2.18
N MET A 630 -15.49 -6.11 2.57
CA MET A 630 -16.92 -6.31 2.38
C MET A 630 -17.78 -5.37 3.24
N GLU A 631 -17.22 -4.82 4.32
CA GLU A 631 -17.85 -3.77 5.13
C GLU A 631 -18.04 -2.46 4.33
N LEU A 632 -17.24 -2.25 3.28
CA LEU A 632 -17.30 -1.06 2.44
C LEU A 632 -18.37 -1.14 1.35
N VAL A 633 -19.07 -2.27 1.19
CA VAL A 633 -20.09 -2.40 0.14
C VAL A 633 -21.24 -1.42 0.39
N GLU A 634 -21.66 -1.23 1.63
CA GLU A 634 -22.71 -0.26 1.97
C GLU A 634 -22.28 1.17 1.65
N VAL A 635 -21.02 1.51 1.93
CA VAL A 635 -20.45 2.82 1.59
C VAL A 635 -20.44 3.02 0.07
N ALA A 636 -19.99 2.02 -0.69
CA ALA A 636 -19.97 2.08 -2.16
C ALA A 636 -21.39 2.22 -2.74
N ASP A 637 -22.33 1.39 -2.30
CA ASP A 637 -23.74 1.44 -2.74
C ASP A 637 -24.43 2.77 -2.34
N ALA A 638 -24.04 3.37 -1.19
CA ALA A 638 -24.57 4.67 -0.76
C ALA A 638 -24.05 5.83 -1.63
N LEU A 639 -22.73 5.87 -1.88
CA LEU A 639 -22.09 6.92 -2.68
C LEU A 639 -22.42 6.83 -4.17
N ALA A 640 -22.80 5.64 -4.65
CA ALA A 640 -23.24 5.43 -6.03
C ALA A 640 -24.59 6.07 -6.37
N LYS A 641 -25.43 6.38 -5.36
CA LYS A 641 -26.79 6.91 -5.58
C LYS A 641 -26.75 8.34 -6.10
N HIS A 642 -27.57 8.61 -7.11
CA HIS A 642 -27.68 9.94 -7.73
C HIS A 642 -28.32 11.00 -6.80
N ALA A 643 -29.23 10.58 -5.92
CA ALA A 643 -29.90 11.44 -4.96
C ALA A 643 -30.29 10.61 -3.72
N PRO A 644 -30.36 11.22 -2.53
CA PRO A 644 -30.99 10.56 -1.39
C PRO A 644 -32.41 10.18 -1.78
N VAL A 645 -32.77 8.91 -1.58
CA VAL A 645 -34.18 8.51 -1.66
C VAL A 645 -34.87 9.25 -0.52
N PRO A 646 -35.88 10.11 -0.78
CA PRO A 646 -36.61 10.73 0.31
C PRO A 646 -37.13 9.62 1.21
N VAL A 647 -36.71 9.62 2.48
CA VAL A 647 -37.26 8.73 3.49
C VAL A 647 -38.74 9.10 3.55
N ALA A 648 -39.60 8.22 3.02
CA ALA A 648 -41.03 8.37 3.21
C ALA A 648 -41.24 8.34 4.72
N ALA A 649 -41.57 9.48 5.31
CA ALA A 649 -41.94 9.55 6.70
C ALA A 649 -43.16 8.63 6.86
N SER A 650 -42.95 7.46 7.45
CA SER A 650 -44.01 6.61 7.94
C SER A 650 -44.64 7.32 9.13
N PHE A 651 -45.40 8.38 8.85
CA PHE A 651 -46.42 8.85 9.76
C PHE A 651 -47.52 7.80 9.72
N SER A 652 -47.63 7.10 10.84
CA SER A 652 -48.80 6.32 11.20
C SER A 652 -50.06 7.16 10.99
N GLU A 653 -50.81 6.87 9.92
CA GLU A 653 -52.23 7.20 9.90
C GLU A 653 -52.91 6.23 10.87
N GLY A 654 -53.11 6.71 12.09
CA GLY A 654 -54.13 6.16 12.97
C GLY A 654 -55.50 6.44 12.37
N GLY A 655 -56.24 5.36 12.10
CA GLY A 655 -57.69 5.33 11.99
C GLY A 655 -58.24 4.41 13.08
#